data_AF-A0A410S0W5-F1
#
_entry.id   AF-A0A410S0W5-F1
#
_cell.length_a   1.000
_cell.length_b   1.000
_cell.length_c   1.000
_cell.angle_alpha   90.00
_cell.angle_beta   90.00
_cell.angle_gamma   90.00
#
_symmetry.space_group_name_H-M   'P 1'
#
loop_
_entity.id
_entity.type
_entity.pdbx_description
1 polymer ?
#
loop_
_entity_poly.entity_id
_entity_poly.type
_entity_poly.pdbx_seq_one_letter_code
_entity_poly.pdbx_strand_id
1 'polypeptide(L)'
;MHKSLKFAGVFLLALGLAACPGNDDGDKEPGQPFLNITPNPATITDDGQTSTLSITALDKDGNFGTGSVNLTAAAGVVDSENGGGVQAGTFDLVDGKLSKTFRCEKALDEGCAGAVTITATWGDVRKTLSVTVKAPTPQTDGGTKSDGGTQGDGGTPDGGPVASDPAEVSFVSSTKERLGILSSNVDTSTLVTFKVVDLNRVGVANAKVNFTVTGAGGTLLLPTSATTNNSGMVSTTLQSGNEVGFAIVQASVDGKELAANSKSISISGARASDDNFVVQCTQINLAANASETPPRSDLNTTCSAQLSDRFNNPVVIDPKVNWYTEAGSVTVSTPPTSQAPGLVTTKFLTSGDWPPKEVSPLAEEPDHGGNNPRDMLVTVIAVSPGEESFYDGSGASNGNKNGKWDPGEWFVDLPEPFVDSNDNGLYDSGEKFIDTERLNCATGQRAQPNGVWDGPNGCWDGDTQLWHSTHIVYTGFSSVVGAPIVTFSPDPGSAGFDIPKGGEMSFGVRVADPFGNQLSPDTANITAAVTTSKGTVTVTEKDATLNSRTYGMTITHERREVEPAAGQPGYKDVGPCNINKAVTEAVASKAWCQWRYTVSGFRDGNTATVRINGATANTGASSGKVNVTFSNTRNSLTVSRPLTVQ
;
A
#
# COMPACT_ATOMS: atom_id res chain seq x y z
N MET A 1 -44.63 -48.64 -5.63
CA MET A 1 -45.59 -48.68 -6.76
C MET A 1 -45.74 -47.26 -7.30
N HIS A 2 -45.55 -47.09 -8.61
CA HIS A 2 -45.97 -46.02 -9.56
C HIS A 2 -46.49 -44.66 -9.02
N LYS A 3 -46.26 -43.49 -9.63
CA LYS A 3 -45.61 -43.05 -10.88
C LYS A 3 -45.54 -41.52 -10.82
N SER A 4 -44.56 -40.99 -11.54
CA SER A 4 -44.30 -39.60 -11.93
C SER A 4 -45.51 -38.82 -12.49
N LEU A 5 -45.53 -37.50 -12.32
CA LEU A 5 -45.99 -36.57 -13.37
C LEU A 5 -45.27 -35.21 -13.26
N LYS A 6 -44.80 -34.72 -14.42
CA LYS A 6 -44.07 -33.47 -14.67
C LYS A 6 -45.05 -32.33 -14.97
N PHE A 7 -44.67 -31.09 -14.66
CA PHE A 7 -45.07 -29.93 -15.48
C PHE A 7 -43.90 -28.96 -15.60
N ALA A 8 -43.67 -28.53 -16.84
CA ALA A 8 -42.54 -27.76 -17.32
C ALA A 8 -42.92 -26.28 -17.47
N GLY A 9 -41.95 -25.39 -17.26
CA GLY A 9 -41.99 -23.98 -17.66
C GLY A 9 -40.57 -23.55 -18.02
N VAL A 10 -40.28 -23.49 -19.31
CA VAL A 10 -38.98 -23.15 -19.91
C VAL A 10 -38.98 -21.66 -20.26
N PHE A 11 -37.97 -20.92 -19.80
CA PHE A 11 -37.58 -19.63 -20.36
C PHE A 11 -36.27 -19.83 -21.12
N LEU A 12 -36.31 -19.66 -22.44
CA LEU A 12 -35.16 -19.72 -23.33
C LEU A 12 -34.31 -18.45 -23.18
N LEU A 13 -32.99 -18.61 -22.97
CA LEU A 13 -32.00 -17.63 -23.42
C LEU A 13 -30.90 -18.38 -24.15
N ALA A 14 -30.77 -18.09 -25.45
CA ALA A 14 -29.84 -18.74 -26.36
C ALA A 14 -28.45 -18.08 -26.28
N LEU A 15 -27.43 -18.88 -25.99
CA LEU A 15 -26.03 -18.57 -26.28
C LEU A 15 -25.48 -19.72 -27.13
N GLY A 16 -25.07 -19.40 -28.35
CA GLY A 16 -24.53 -20.33 -29.32
C GLY A 16 -23.15 -20.82 -28.91
N LEU A 17 -23.04 -22.13 -28.71
CA LEU A 17 -21.79 -22.89 -28.73
C LEU A 17 -21.53 -23.35 -30.17
N ALA A 18 -20.33 -23.07 -30.67
CA ALA A 18 -19.69 -23.87 -31.70
C ALA A 18 -18.57 -24.69 -31.02
N ALA A 19 -18.69 -26.01 -31.09
CA ALA A 19 -17.76 -27.02 -30.58
C ALA A 19 -16.50 -27.13 -31.47
N CYS A 20 -15.36 -27.62 -30.98
CA CYS A 20 -14.96 -29.04 -30.90
C CYS A 20 -13.52 -29.16 -30.31
N PRO A 21 -12.94 -30.37 -30.12
CA PRO A 21 -13.05 -31.30 -28.99
C PRO A 21 -11.69 -31.46 -28.23
N GLY A 22 -11.67 -32.27 -27.16
CA GLY A 22 -10.51 -32.41 -26.27
C GLY A 22 -9.46 -33.49 -26.62
N ASN A 23 -8.39 -33.41 -25.80
CA ASN A 23 -7.28 -34.31 -25.48
C ASN A 23 -6.11 -34.45 -26.47
N ASP A 24 -4.94 -33.95 -26.05
CA ASP A 24 -3.67 -34.70 -25.96
C ASP A 24 -2.66 -33.92 -25.08
N ASP A 25 -2.01 -34.61 -24.15
CA ASP A 25 -0.84 -34.10 -23.40
C ASP A 25 0.32 -33.91 -24.38
N GLY A 26 0.78 -32.67 -24.57
CA GLY A 26 1.95 -32.33 -25.39
C GLY A 26 2.21 -30.83 -25.44
N ASP A 27 3.31 -30.42 -24.79
CA ASP A 27 4.09 -29.20 -25.01
C ASP A 27 3.33 -27.87 -25.01
N LYS A 28 3.29 -27.20 -23.84
CA LYS A 28 3.20 -25.73 -23.81
C LYS A 28 4.45 -25.20 -24.52
N GLU A 29 4.29 -24.61 -25.71
CA GLU A 29 5.33 -23.75 -26.28
C GLU A 29 5.74 -22.72 -25.20
N PRO A 30 7.04 -22.56 -24.92
CA PRO A 30 7.49 -21.53 -24.00
C PRO A 30 7.15 -20.16 -24.60
N GLY A 31 6.45 -19.31 -23.83
CA GLY A 31 6.33 -17.90 -24.14
C GLY A 31 7.74 -17.33 -24.31
N GLN A 32 8.09 -16.86 -25.50
CA GLN A 32 9.45 -16.37 -25.72
C GLN A 32 9.64 -15.03 -24.99
N PRO A 33 10.84 -14.76 -24.43
CA PRO A 33 11.15 -13.47 -23.84
C PRO A 33 10.91 -12.33 -24.84
N PHE A 34 10.30 -11.25 -24.37
CA PHE A 34 9.82 -10.14 -25.20
C PHE A 34 10.71 -8.92 -25.01
N LEU A 35 11.24 -8.40 -26.11
CA LEU A 35 11.95 -7.12 -26.15
C LEU A 35 11.24 -6.22 -27.15
N ASN A 36 10.95 -4.98 -26.77
CA ASN A 36 10.44 -3.94 -27.66
C ASN A 36 11.28 -2.68 -27.52
N ILE A 37 11.46 -1.97 -28.62
CA ILE A 37 12.14 -0.69 -28.68
C ILE A 37 11.39 0.24 -29.62
N THR A 38 11.13 1.48 -29.20
CA THR A 38 10.32 2.45 -29.97
C THR A 38 10.96 3.84 -29.93
N PRO A 39 11.23 4.47 -31.09
CA PRO A 39 11.78 5.83 -31.15
C PRO A 39 10.67 6.89 -31.15
N ASN A 40 10.89 8.00 -30.45
CA ASN A 40 10.01 9.17 -30.50
C ASN A 40 10.82 10.48 -30.41
N PRO A 41 10.85 11.31 -31.48
CA PRO A 41 10.25 11.08 -32.79
C PRO A 41 10.98 10.02 -33.63
N ALA A 42 10.29 9.31 -34.53
CA ALA A 42 10.90 8.32 -35.44
C ALA A 42 11.66 8.94 -36.63
N THR A 43 11.60 10.27 -36.78
CA THR A 43 12.34 11.03 -37.80
C THR A 43 13.02 12.22 -37.13
N ILE A 44 14.30 12.43 -37.43
CA ILE A 44 15.13 13.53 -36.93
C ILE A 44 15.89 14.21 -38.07
N THR A 45 16.34 15.45 -37.87
CA THR A 45 17.25 16.15 -38.77
C THR A 45 18.71 15.79 -38.50
N ASP A 46 19.56 15.91 -39.52
CA ASP A 46 20.99 15.57 -39.47
C ASP A 46 21.91 16.66 -38.88
N ASP A 47 21.31 17.66 -38.22
CA ASP A 47 21.96 18.75 -37.47
C ASP A 47 22.09 18.44 -35.96
N GLY A 48 21.85 17.18 -35.58
CA GLY A 48 21.99 16.71 -34.21
C GLY A 48 20.71 16.81 -33.37
N GLN A 49 19.53 16.84 -34.00
CA GLN A 49 18.25 16.56 -33.34
C GLN A 49 18.26 15.17 -32.69
N THR A 50 17.52 15.03 -31.59
CA THR A 50 17.49 13.80 -30.79
C THR A 50 16.15 13.05 -30.88
N SER A 51 16.21 11.72 -30.77
CA SER A 51 15.07 10.81 -30.65
C SER A 51 15.14 10.02 -29.35
N THR A 52 14.07 9.98 -28.55
CA THR A 52 14.04 9.17 -27.33
C THR A 52 13.67 7.73 -27.68
N LEU A 53 14.55 6.79 -27.35
CA LEU A 53 14.34 5.35 -27.46
C LEU A 53 13.70 4.84 -26.17
N SER A 54 12.49 4.32 -26.26
CA SER A 54 11.80 3.64 -25.15
C SER A 54 11.92 2.13 -25.33
N ILE A 55 12.47 1.44 -24.34
CA ILE A 55 12.76 0.01 -24.37
C ILE A 55 11.98 -0.68 -23.26
N THR A 56 11.35 -1.80 -23.58
CA THR A 56 10.66 -2.68 -22.62
C THR A 56 11.12 -4.11 -22.84
N ALA A 57 11.52 -4.78 -21.76
CA ALA A 57 11.92 -6.18 -21.71
C ALA A 57 11.02 -6.95 -20.73
N LEU A 58 10.48 -8.08 -21.15
CA LEU A 58 9.72 -9.02 -20.32
C LEU A 58 10.29 -10.43 -20.48
N ASP A 59 10.35 -11.18 -19.38
CA ASP A 59 10.78 -12.58 -19.42
C ASP A 59 9.72 -13.50 -20.05
N LYS A 60 10.04 -14.80 -20.14
CA LYS A 60 9.16 -15.83 -20.70
C LYS A 60 7.84 -16.02 -19.95
N ASP A 61 7.78 -15.57 -18.70
CA ASP A 61 6.61 -15.68 -17.82
C ASP A 61 5.81 -14.37 -17.78
N GLY A 62 6.25 -13.34 -18.51
CA GLY A 62 5.60 -12.03 -18.60
C GLY A 62 5.98 -11.06 -17.48
N ASN A 63 6.98 -11.39 -16.65
CA ASN A 63 7.49 -10.48 -15.62
C ASN A 63 8.48 -9.49 -16.22
N PHE A 64 8.74 -8.39 -15.51
CA PHE A 64 9.72 -7.40 -15.92
C PHE A 64 11.13 -8.00 -16.03
N GLY A 65 11.76 -7.79 -17.19
CA GLY A 65 13.12 -8.26 -17.43
C GLY A 65 14.14 -7.57 -16.53
N THR A 66 15.07 -8.35 -15.97
CA THR A 66 16.18 -7.84 -15.14
C THR A 66 17.49 -7.79 -15.94
N GLY A 67 18.51 -7.10 -15.41
CA GLY A 67 19.82 -6.94 -16.06
C GLY A 67 19.88 -5.75 -17.02
N SER A 68 20.74 -5.85 -18.03
CA SER A 68 21.09 -4.70 -18.89
C SER A 68 20.77 -4.96 -20.37
N VAL A 69 20.43 -3.89 -21.09
CA VAL A 69 20.25 -3.89 -22.55
C VAL A 69 21.49 -3.29 -23.21
N ASN A 70 22.04 -3.99 -24.20
CA ASN A 70 23.06 -3.44 -25.07
C ASN A 70 22.41 -2.77 -26.28
N LEU A 71 22.64 -1.47 -26.43
CA LEU A 71 22.20 -0.68 -27.57
C LEU A 71 23.38 -0.43 -28.51
N THR A 72 23.17 -0.61 -29.81
CA THR A 72 24.16 -0.31 -30.85
C THR A 72 23.50 0.42 -32.00
N ALA A 73 24.01 1.60 -32.34
CA ALA A 73 23.58 2.39 -33.49
C ALA A 73 24.53 2.17 -34.68
N ALA A 74 23.98 1.97 -35.88
CA ALA A 74 24.77 1.82 -37.11
C ALA A 74 25.48 3.14 -37.51
N ALA A 75 24.90 4.28 -37.13
CA ALA A 75 25.46 5.62 -37.25
C ALA A 75 24.88 6.51 -36.12
N GLY A 76 25.59 7.57 -35.74
CA GLY A 76 25.23 8.42 -34.61
C GLY A 76 25.53 7.79 -33.24
N VAL A 77 24.97 8.38 -32.19
CA VAL A 77 25.26 8.00 -30.80
C VAL A 77 23.99 7.82 -29.98
N VAL A 78 24.02 6.89 -29.02
CA VAL A 78 23.01 6.70 -27.98
C VAL A 78 23.50 7.27 -26.64
N ASP A 79 22.57 7.56 -25.74
CA ASP A 79 22.81 8.23 -24.45
C ASP A 79 23.42 9.64 -24.57
N SER A 80 22.95 10.42 -25.54
CA SER A 80 23.50 11.73 -25.85
C SER A 80 23.12 12.86 -24.88
N GLU A 81 22.44 12.56 -23.77
CA GLU A 81 21.89 13.56 -22.82
C GLU A 81 22.98 14.41 -22.14
N ASN A 82 24.20 13.88 -22.05
CA ASN A 82 25.37 14.56 -21.47
C ASN A 82 26.41 15.02 -22.51
N GLY A 83 26.04 15.10 -23.79
CA GLY A 83 26.89 15.67 -24.85
C GLY A 83 28.05 14.78 -25.35
N GLY A 84 28.19 13.55 -24.84
CA GLY A 84 29.26 12.60 -25.20
C GLY A 84 28.78 11.17 -25.44
N GLY A 85 27.60 11.00 -26.08
CA GLY A 85 26.98 9.70 -26.31
C GLY A 85 27.90 8.67 -26.99
N VAL A 86 27.53 7.39 -26.90
CA VAL A 86 28.32 6.26 -27.43
C VAL A 86 27.63 5.60 -28.61
N GLN A 87 28.38 5.08 -29.57
CA GLN A 87 27.80 4.34 -30.71
C GLN A 87 27.28 2.94 -30.29
N ALA A 88 27.86 2.38 -29.22
CA ALA A 88 27.37 1.18 -28.54
C ALA A 88 27.53 1.32 -27.02
N GLY A 89 26.51 0.95 -26.25
CA GLY A 89 26.50 1.08 -24.80
C GLY A 89 25.61 0.04 -24.12
N THR A 90 25.97 -0.35 -22.89
CA THR A 90 25.17 -1.26 -22.05
C THR A 90 24.54 -0.47 -20.93
N PHE A 91 23.23 -0.64 -20.74
CA PHE A 91 22.44 0.16 -19.82
C PHE A 91 21.49 -0.71 -19.02
N ASP A 92 21.43 -0.49 -17.71
CA ASP A 92 20.62 -1.29 -16.80
C ASP A 92 19.13 -1.00 -16.94
N LEU A 93 18.31 -2.05 -16.88
CA LEU A 93 16.86 -1.97 -16.84
C LEU A 93 16.41 -1.65 -15.41
N VAL A 94 15.43 -0.75 -15.29
CA VAL A 94 14.67 -0.52 -14.06
C VAL A 94 13.25 -0.97 -14.32
N ASP A 95 12.78 -1.99 -13.59
CA ASP A 95 11.47 -2.64 -13.80
C ASP A 95 11.23 -3.05 -15.27
N GLY A 96 12.22 -3.66 -15.92
CA GLY A 96 12.11 -4.11 -17.31
C GLY A 96 11.98 -2.99 -18.32
N LYS A 97 12.30 -1.75 -17.95
CA LYS A 97 12.24 -0.58 -18.84
C LYS A 97 13.55 0.18 -18.86
N LEU A 98 13.82 0.82 -19.98
CA LEU A 98 14.95 1.72 -20.19
C LEU A 98 14.56 2.82 -21.17
N SER A 99 15.00 4.06 -20.90
CA SER A 99 14.86 5.18 -21.82
C SER A 99 16.22 5.78 -22.10
N LYS A 100 16.57 5.94 -23.39
CA LYS A 100 17.84 6.52 -23.82
C LYS A 100 17.67 7.39 -25.04
N THR A 101 18.47 8.45 -25.14
CA THR A 101 18.38 9.39 -26.26
C THR A 101 19.35 9.01 -27.39
N PHE A 102 18.86 8.99 -28.63
CA PHE A 102 19.63 8.81 -29.86
C PHE A 102 19.83 10.16 -30.57
N ARG A 103 21.05 10.44 -31.04
CA ARG A 103 21.41 11.64 -31.78
C ARG A 103 22.20 11.25 -33.04
N CYS A 104 21.89 11.89 -34.16
CA CYS A 104 22.63 11.70 -35.40
C CYS A 104 22.94 13.06 -36.03
N GLU A 105 24.22 13.33 -36.28
CA GLU A 105 24.69 14.57 -36.90
C GLU A 105 25.62 14.25 -38.07
N LYS A 106 25.25 14.66 -39.29
CA LYS A 106 25.99 14.32 -40.51
C LYS A 106 27.39 14.95 -40.56
N ALA A 107 27.60 16.05 -39.84
CA ALA A 107 28.90 16.68 -39.70
C ALA A 107 29.89 15.87 -38.84
N LEU A 108 29.38 15.01 -37.96
CA LEU A 108 30.19 14.19 -37.04
C LEU A 108 30.24 12.72 -37.45
N ASP A 109 29.23 12.23 -38.17
CA ASP A 109 29.16 10.88 -38.71
C ASP A 109 28.52 10.89 -40.10
N GLU A 110 29.30 10.59 -41.14
CA GLU A 110 28.83 10.55 -42.54
C GLU A 110 27.68 9.55 -42.77
N GLY A 111 27.54 8.55 -41.87
CA GLY A 111 26.46 7.56 -41.88
C GLY A 111 25.11 8.09 -41.39
N CYS A 112 25.04 9.31 -40.85
CA CYS A 112 23.81 9.96 -40.39
C CYS A 112 22.95 10.50 -41.56
N ALA A 113 22.49 9.61 -42.42
CA ALA A 113 21.59 9.94 -43.52
C ALA A 113 20.64 8.78 -43.82
N GLY A 114 19.37 9.10 -44.11
CA GLY A 114 18.38 8.07 -44.44
C GLY A 114 17.97 7.25 -43.22
N ALA A 115 17.73 5.95 -43.39
CA ALA A 115 17.28 5.08 -42.29
C ALA A 115 18.48 4.55 -41.48
N VAL A 116 18.71 5.10 -40.29
CA VAL A 116 19.77 4.65 -39.38
C VAL A 116 19.23 3.55 -38.48
N THR A 117 19.88 2.38 -38.49
CA THR A 117 19.44 1.20 -37.74
C THR A 117 19.99 1.22 -36.31
N ILE A 118 19.12 0.95 -35.34
CA ILE A 118 19.47 0.81 -33.93
C ILE A 118 19.07 -0.60 -33.49
N THR A 119 20.03 -1.30 -32.87
CA THR A 119 19.86 -2.67 -32.38
C THR A 119 19.86 -2.68 -30.86
N ALA A 120 18.84 -3.28 -30.26
CA ALA A 120 18.76 -3.58 -28.83
C ALA A 120 18.92 -5.09 -28.61
N THR A 121 19.80 -5.46 -27.68
CA THR A 121 20.03 -6.86 -27.28
C THR A 121 19.86 -6.99 -25.79
N TRP A 122 19.02 -7.93 -25.35
CA TRP A 122 18.79 -8.27 -23.95
C TRP A 122 18.83 -9.80 -23.79
N GLY A 123 19.85 -10.31 -23.09
CA GLY A 123 20.17 -11.74 -23.11
C GLY A 123 20.37 -12.24 -24.56
N ASP A 124 19.62 -13.27 -24.94
CA ASP A 124 19.62 -13.83 -26.30
C ASP A 124 18.63 -13.14 -27.26
N VAL A 125 17.79 -12.22 -26.76
CA VAL A 125 16.76 -11.54 -27.56
C VAL A 125 17.33 -10.30 -28.23
N ARG A 126 17.14 -10.20 -29.55
CA ARG A 126 17.57 -9.06 -30.36
C ARG A 126 16.40 -8.41 -31.07
N LYS A 127 16.34 -7.08 -31.04
CA LYS A 127 15.40 -6.27 -31.82
C LYS A 127 16.10 -5.12 -32.52
N THR A 128 15.66 -4.85 -33.74
CA THR A 128 16.15 -3.75 -34.55
C THR A 128 15.02 -2.78 -34.86
N LEU A 129 15.35 -1.50 -34.92
CA LEU A 129 14.48 -0.43 -35.41
C LEU A 129 15.27 0.51 -36.31
N SER A 130 14.58 1.35 -37.08
CA SER A 130 15.22 2.41 -37.86
C SER A 130 14.69 3.79 -37.46
N VAL A 131 15.58 4.75 -37.27
CA VAL A 131 15.27 6.19 -37.16
C VAL A 131 15.60 6.85 -38.49
N THR A 132 14.68 7.63 -39.04
CA THR A 132 14.91 8.33 -40.33
C THR A 132 15.60 9.66 -40.08
N VAL A 133 16.79 9.84 -40.65
CA VAL A 133 17.60 11.06 -40.57
C VAL A 133 17.52 11.81 -41.91
N LYS A 134 17.07 13.06 -41.88
CA LYS A 134 16.88 13.91 -43.08
C LYS A 134 17.76 15.15 -43.02
N ALA A 135 18.24 15.61 -44.17
CA ALA A 135 18.92 16.88 -44.28
C ALA A 135 18.02 18.03 -43.80
N PRO A 136 18.57 19.11 -43.22
CA PRO A 136 17.79 20.25 -42.79
C PRO A 136 17.34 20.95 -44.07
N THR A 137 16.08 21.35 -44.15
CA THR A 137 15.62 22.12 -45.32
C THR A 137 16.39 23.45 -45.36
N PRO A 138 17.09 23.79 -46.46
CA PRO A 138 17.91 24.99 -46.52
C PRO A 138 17.06 26.24 -46.29
N GLN A 139 17.37 26.99 -45.24
CA GLN A 139 16.89 28.34 -45.03
C GLN A 139 17.83 29.28 -45.78
N THR A 140 17.34 29.94 -46.83
CA THR A 140 18.05 31.01 -47.53
C THR A 140 18.20 32.19 -46.57
N ASP A 141 19.43 32.43 -46.11
CA ASP A 141 19.81 33.55 -45.27
C ASP A 141 19.85 34.85 -46.10
N GLY A 142 19.10 35.86 -45.64
CA GLY A 142 18.99 37.18 -46.26
C GLY A 142 20.12 38.09 -45.81
N GLY A 143 21.29 37.96 -46.44
CA GLY A 143 22.42 38.87 -46.27
C GLY A 143 22.24 40.18 -47.05
N THR A 144 22.25 41.29 -46.33
CA THR A 144 22.19 42.67 -46.86
C THR A 144 23.40 43.05 -47.70
N LYS A 145 23.19 43.53 -48.94
CA LYS A 145 24.10 44.46 -49.64
C LYS A 145 23.30 45.51 -50.42
N SER A 146 23.77 46.74 -50.27
CA SER A 146 23.28 48.01 -50.81
C SER A 146 23.77 48.29 -52.24
N ASP A 147 23.10 49.28 -52.87
CA ASP A 147 23.30 49.89 -54.21
C ASP A 147 22.83 49.03 -55.40
N GLY A 148 22.24 49.53 -56.48
CA GLY A 148 21.89 50.88 -56.93
C GLY A 148 21.80 50.80 -58.46
N GLY A 149 20.60 50.74 -59.05
CA GLY A 149 20.49 50.65 -60.51
C GLY A 149 19.03 50.63 -61.01
N THR A 150 18.74 51.56 -61.91
CA THR A 150 17.43 51.84 -62.51
C THR A 150 17.01 50.85 -63.60
N GLN A 151 15.68 50.74 -63.76
CA GLN A 151 14.91 50.38 -64.96
C GLN A 151 14.24 48.99 -64.90
N GLY A 152 12.95 48.97 -65.19
CA GLY A 152 12.03 47.88 -64.84
C GLY A 152 11.39 47.15 -66.00
N ASP A 153 10.57 46.18 -65.63
CA ASP A 153 9.42 45.64 -66.33
C ASP A 153 8.71 44.64 -65.40
N GLY A 154 7.44 44.37 -65.70
CA GLY A 154 6.50 43.73 -64.79
C GLY A 154 6.78 42.26 -64.50
N GLY A 155 6.60 41.90 -63.24
CA GLY A 155 6.47 40.53 -62.75
C GLY A 155 5.41 40.47 -61.65
N THR A 156 4.53 39.49 -61.75
CA THR A 156 3.38 39.14 -60.89
C THR A 156 3.62 39.25 -59.38
N PRO A 157 2.59 39.49 -58.55
CA PRO A 157 2.72 39.42 -57.09
C PRO A 157 3.08 38.00 -56.67
N ASP A 158 4.30 37.81 -56.20
CA ASP A 158 4.72 36.60 -55.51
C ASP A 158 4.10 36.61 -54.11
N GLY A 159 3.07 35.79 -53.93
CA GLY A 159 2.54 35.49 -52.61
C GLY A 159 3.58 34.65 -51.87
N GLY A 160 4.39 35.32 -51.05
CA GLY A 160 5.22 34.65 -50.04
C GLY A 160 4.38 33.66 -49.22
N PRO A 161 4.99 32.65 -48.57
CA PRO A 161 4.26 31.61 -47.88
C PRO A 161 3.36 32.26 -46.83
N VAL A 162 2.06 32.21 -47.08
CA VAL A 162 1.04 32.64 -46.13
C VAL A 162 1.29 31.82 -44.87
N ALA A 163 1.58 32.49 -43.75
CA ALA A 163 1.49 31.85 -42.44
C ALA A 163 0.07 31.26 -42.37
N SER A 164 -0.03 29.94 -42.51
CA SER A 164 -1.30 29.24 -42.56
C SER A 164 -2.05 29.57 -41.29
N ASP A 165 -3.21 30.20 -41.41
CA ASP A 165 -3.96 30.69 -40.26
C ASP A 165 -4.32 29.52 -39.33
N PRO A 166 -4.03 29.60 -38.01
CA PRO A 166 -4.45 28.58 -37.06
C PRO A 166 -5.95 28.29 -37.17
N ALA A 167 -6.31 27.01 -37.32
CA ALA A 167 -7.70 26.57 -37.43
C ALA A 167 -8.12 25.65 -36.27
N GLU A 168 -7.18 24.95 -35.66
CA GLU A 168 -7.45 24.02 -34.55
C GLU A 168 -6.26 23.95 -33.60
N VAL A 169 -6.54 23.86 -32.31
CA VAL A 169 -5.58 23.48 -31.28
C VAL A 169 -6.07 22.19 -30.61
N SER A 170 -5.16 21.27 -30.32
CA SER A 170 -5.49 19.96 -29.74
C SER A 170 -4.43 19.52 -28.72
N PHE A 171 -4.86 18.79 -27.70
CA PHE A 171 -3.95 18.16 -26.74
C PHE A 171 -3.27 16.94 -27.37
N VAL A 172 -1.96 16.80 -27.15
CA VAL A 172 -1.16 15.68 -27.66
C VAL A 172 -0.79 14.72 -26.53
N SER A 173 -0.13 15.21 -25.50
CA SER A 173 0.40 14.35 -24.43
C SER A 173 0.75 15.11 -23.15
N SER A 174 0.84 14.34 -22.07
CA SER A 174 1.48 14.71 -20.81
C SER A 174 2.47 13.60 -20.44
N THR A 175 3.69 13.92 -20.02
CA THR A 175 4.69 12.90 -19.67
C THR A 175 4.30 12.08 -18.43
N LYS A 176 3.51 12.68 -17.53
CA LYS A 176 2.96 12.08 -16.31
C LYS A 176 1.50 12.52 -16.15
N GLU A 177 0.63 11.59 -15.78
CA GLU A 177 -0.81 11.84 -15.53
C GLU A 177 -1.13 11.95 -14.02
N ARG A 178 -0.15 11.68 -13.14
CA ARG A 178 -0.22 11.84 -11.69
C ARG A 178 1.04 12.53 -11.17
N LEU A 179 0.86 13.47 -10.25
CA LEU A 179 1.92 14.22 -9.59
C LEU A 179 1.72 14.19 -8.07
N GLY A 180 2.82 14.19 -7.34
CA GLY A 180 2.78 14.52 -5.92
C GLY A 180 2.59 16.01 -5.69
N ILE A 181 2.15 16.40 -4.50
CA ILE A 181 2.22 17.79 -4.03
C ILE A 181 3.68 18.29 -4.01
N LEU A 182 3.92 19.59 -4.13
CA LEU A 182 5.27 20.16 -4.26
C LEU A 182 6.26 19.71 -3.17
N SER A 183 5.77 19.54 -1.93
CA SER A 183 6.58 19.15 -0.77
C SER A 183 6.72 17.64 -0.56
N SER A 184 6.24 16.81 -1.50
CA SER A 184 6.23 15.33 -1.33
C SER A 184 7.54 14.64 -1.72
N ASN A 185 8.54 15.36 -2.25
CA ASN A 185 9.81 14.78 -2.73
C ASN A 185 9.61 13.58 -3.67
N VAL A 186 8.54 13.60 -4.48
CA VAL A 186 8.33 12.71 -5.62
C VAL A 186 8.22 13.55 -6.90
N ASP A 187 7.79 12.95 -7.99
CA ASP A 187 7.51 13.69 -9.23
C ASP A 187 6.43 14.77 -9.03
N THR A 188 6.84 16.04 -9.12
CA THR A 188 5.98 17.22 -8.94
C THR A 188 5.77 18.02 -10.24
N SER A 189 6.34 17.55 -11.36
CA SER A 189 6.18 18.22 -12.65
C SER A 189 5.93 17.28 -13.82
N THR A 190 5.16 17.75 -14.80
CA THR A 190 4.87 17.03 -16.05
C THR A 190 4.93 17.99 -17.24
N LEU A 191 5.49 17.53 -18.36
CA LEU A 191 5.51 18.29 -19.61
C LEU A 191 4.20 18.04 -20.34
N VAL A 192 3.47 19.11 -20.64
CA VAL A 192 2.18 19.09 -21.35
C VAL A 192 2.36 19.65 -22.75
N THR A 193 1.94 18.90 -23.77
CA THR A 193 2.18 19.22 -25.17
C THR A 193 0.86 19.35 -25.94
N PHE A 194 0.78 20.40 -26.76
CA PHE A 194 -0.33 20.71 -27.64
C PHE A 194 0.14 20.84 -29.09
N LYS A 195 -0.80 20.71 -30.02
CA LYS A 195 -0.58 20.89 -31.46
C LYS A 195 -1.58 21.86 -32.05
N VAL A 196 -1.07 22.81 -32.82
CA VAL A 196 -1.85 23.78 -33.61
C VAL A 196 -1.73 23.42 -35.08
N VAL A 197 -2.87 23.30 -35.76
CA VAL A 197 -2.94 22.99 -37.20
C VAL A 197 -3.85 23.97 -37.94
N ASP A 198 -3.63 24.08 -39.25
CA ASP A 198 -4.48 24.82 -40.17
C ASP A 198 -5.69 23.98 -40.65
N LEU A 199 -6.51 24.54 -41.54
CA LEU A 199 -7.68 23.85 -42.13
C LEU A 199 -7.30 22.58 -42.93
N ASN A 200 -6.04 22.44 -43.34
CA ASN A 200 -5.51 21.31 -44.09
C ASN A 200 -4.83 20.27 -43.18
N ARG A 201 -4.93 20.43 -41.84
CA ARG A 201 -4.27 19.59 -40.83
C ARG A 201 -2.73 19.66 -40.86
N VAL A 202 -2.17 20.72 -41.44
CA VAL A 202 -0.73 21.00 -41.44
C VAL A 202 -0.37 21.81 -40.20
N GLY A 203 0.77 21.51 -39.59
CA GLY A 203 1.22 22.22 -38.39
C GLY A 203 1.52 23.68 -38.67
N VAL A 204 0.97 24.59 -37.86
CA VAL A 204 1.22 26.03 -38.00
C VAL A 204 2.44 26.41 -37.19
N ALA A 205 3.49 26.89 -37.86
CA ALA A 205 4.71 27.38 -37.19
C ALA A 205 4.53 28.79 -36.63
N ASN A 206 5.27 29.11 -35.56
CA ASN A 206 5.34 30.44 -34.95
C ASN A 206 3.99 31.00 -34.44
N ALA A 207 2.98 30.16 -34.26
CA ALA A 207 1.74 30.55 -33.61
C ALA A 207 2.00 30.70 -32.10
N LYS A 208 1.69 31.88 -31.55
CA LYS A 208 1.82 32.14 -30.13
C LYS A 208 0.65 31.52 -29.38
N VAL A 209 0.94 30.71 -28.37
CA VAL A 209 -0.04 29.99 -27.55
C VAL A 209 0.16 30.39 -26.09
N ASN A 210 -0.93 30.81 -25.45
CA ASN A 210 -0.99 31.14 -24.03
C ASN A 210 -1.52 29.92 -23.26
N PHE A 211 -0.91 29.63 -22.11
CA PHE A 211 -1.31 28.53 -21.24
C PHE A 211 -1.92 29.04 -19.95
N THR A 212 -3.01 28.43 -19.53
CA THR A 212 -3.64 28.64 -18.23
C THR A 212 -3.86 27.29 -17.55
N VAL A 213 -3.86 27.26 -16.22
CA VAL A 213 -4.16 26.07 -15.43
C VAL A 213 -5.37 26.34 -14.55
N THR A 214 -6.24 25.34 -14.44
CA THR A 214 -7.43 25.38 -13.58
C THR A 214 -7.53 24.11 -12.73
N GLY A 215 -8.21 24.21 -11.58
CA GLY A 215 -8.56 23.08 -10.72
C GLY A 215 -7.72 22.96 -9.44
N ALA A 216 -6.40 22.79 -9.53
CA ALA A 216 -5.52 22.64 -8.36
C ALA A 216 -4.79 23.95 -7.98
N GLY A 217 -4.90 24.33 -6.70
CA GLY A 217 -4.30 25.56 -6.16
C GLY A 217 -2.77 25.52 -6.11
N GLY A 218 -2.14 26.70 -6.27
CA GLY A 218 -0.68 26.84 -6.17
C GLY A 218 0.13 26.18 -7.29
N THR A 219 -0.53 25.75 -8.37
CA THR A 219 0.13 25.19 -9.56
C THR A 219 0.81 26.29 -10.38
N LEU A 220 1.93 25.95 -11.02
CA LEU A 220 2.70 26.87 -11.86
C LEU A 220 2.87 26.28 -13.27
N LEU A 221 2.85 27.16 -14.27
CA LEU A 221 3.15 26.81 -15.67
C LEU A 221 4.43 27.51 -16.11
N LEU A 222 5.36 26.73 -16.66
CA LEU A 222 6.66 27.22 -17.12
C LEU A 222 6.96 26.67 -18.54
N PRO A 223 6.92 27.51 -19.58
CA PRO A 223 6.49 28.91 -19.62
C PRO A 223 4.95 29.06 -19.68
N THR A 224 4.43 30.25 -19.35
CA THR A 224 2.98 30.58 -19.47
C THR A 224 2.55 30.94 -20.90
N SER A 225 3.49 31.14 -21.81
CA SER A 225 3.23 31.22 -23.25
C SER A 225 4.46 30.73 -24.03
N ALA A 226 4.23 30.17 -25.22
CA ALA A 226 5.29 29.74 -26.12
C ALA A 226 4.82 29.80 -27.59
N THR A 227 5.76 29.76 -28.53
CA THR A 227 5.47 29.70 -29.96
C THR A 227 5.58 28.26 -30.49
N THR A 228 4.70 27.89 -31.40
CA THR A 228 4.74 26.56 -32.04
C THR A 228 5.96 26.40 -32.95
N ASN A 229 6.52 25.19 -32.99
CA ASN A 229 7.59 24.85 -33.94
C ASN A 229 7.03 24.56 -35.35
N ASN A 230 7.90 24.18 -36.31
CA ASN A 230 7.52 23.90 -37.70
C ASN A 230 6.51 22.75 -37.88
N SER A 231 6.29 21.92 -36.86
CA SER A 231 5.28 20.86 -36.85
C SER A 231 3.98 21.28 -36.14
N GLY A 232 3.86 22.53 -35.73
CA GLY A 232 2.73 23.06 -34.96
C GLY A 232 2.74 22.68 -33.49
N MET A 233 3.85 22.15 -32.96
CA MET A 233 3.92 21.66 -31.59
C MET A 233 4.35 22.76 -30.63
N VAL A 234 3.73 22.81 -29.45
CA VAL A 234 4.06 23.73 -28.37
C VAL A 234 3.90 23.00 -27.03
N SER A 235 4.72 23.35 -26.03
CA SER A 235 4.66 22.70 -24.72
C SER A 235 4.85 23.68 -23.56
N THR A 236 4.38 23.27 -22.39
CA THR A 236 4.60 23.93 -21.11
C THR A 236 4.79 22.87 -20.02
N THR A 237 5.56 23.20 -19.00
CA THR A 237 5.71 22.35 -17.82
C THR A 237 4.70 22.77 -16.78
N LEU A 238 3.83 21.84 -16.36
CA LEU A 238 3.01 22.00 -15.17
C LEU A 238 3.81 21.54 -13.96
N GLN A 239 3.94 22.42 -12.97
CA GLN A 239 4.45 22.11 -11.64
C GLN A 239 3.32 22.15 -10.62
N SER A 240 3.25 21.11 -9.77
CA SER A 240 2.25 21.02 -8.70
C SER A 240 2.51 22.05 -7.60
N GLY A 241 1.43 22.45 -6.92
CA GLY A 241 1.49 23.17 -5.64
C GLY A 241 1.41 22.20 -4.46
N ASN A 242 1.18 22.73 -3.26
CA ASN A 242 0.94 21.92 -2.06
C ASN A 242 -0.53 21.53 -1.84
N GLU A 243 -1.41 21.85 -2.78
CA GLU A 243 -2.83 21.51 -2.72
C GLU A 243 -3.14 20.27 -3.55
N VAL A 244 -3.97 19.37 -3.01
CA VAL A 244 -4.49 18.22 -3.76
C VAL A 244 -5.61 18.61 -4.70
N GLY A 245 -5.76 17.88 -5.80
CA GLY A 245 -6.84 18.09 -6.73
C GLY A 245 -6.52 17.63 -8.15
N PHE A 246 -7.18 18.24 -9.11
CA PHE A 246 -6.96 17.98 -10.53
C PHE A 246 -6.49 19.26 -11.20
N ALA A 247 -5.41 19.19 -11.95
CA ALA A 247 -4.95 20.27 -12.81
C ALA A 247 -5.38 19.98 -14.26
N ILE A 248 -6.01 20.97 -14.89
CA ILE A 248 -6.30 20.97 -16.32
C ILE A 248 -5.57 22.16 -16.93
N VAL A 249 -4.65 21.87 -17.84
CA VAL A 249 -3.94 22.90 -18.60
C VAL A 249 -4.74 23.21 -19.86
N GLN A 250 -5.05 24.48 -20.07
CA GLN A 250 -5.68 24.98 -21.28
C GLN A 250 -4.64 25.72 -22.12
N ALA A 251 -4.59 25.42 -23.41
CA ALA A 251 -3.82 26.13 -24.41
C ALA A 251 -4.76 26.97 -25.27
N SER A 252 -4.51 28.27 -25.40
CA SER A 252 -5.27 29.20 -26.24
C SER A 252 -4.35 29.91 -27.24
N VAL A 253 -4.75 29.94 -28.51
CA VAL A 253 -3.97 30.62 -29.57
C VAL A 253 -4.21 32.12 -29.51
N ASP A 254 -3.13 32.91 -29.44
CA ASP A 254 -3.20 34.37 -29.29
C ASP A 254 -3.94 35.02 -30.47
N GLY A 255 -4.92 35.89 -30.17
CA GLY A 255 -5.73 36.57 -31.19
C GLY A 255 -6.77 35.69 -31.91
N LYS A 256 -7.02 34.45 -31.45
CA LYS A 256 -8.03 33.53 -32.00
C LYS A 256 -8.92 32.93 -30.92
N GLU A 257 -10.17 32.61 -31.24
CA GLU A 257 -11.06 31.82 -30.37
C GLU A 257 -10.78 30.31 -30.51
N LEU A 258 -9.51 29.92 -30.35
CA LEU A 258 -9.06 28.54 -30.39
C LEU A 258 -8.47 28.17 -29.04
N ALA A 259 -9.09 27.21 -28.35
CA ALA A 259 -8.60 26.69 -27.09
C ALA A 259 -8.80 25.18 -26.98
N ALA A 260 -7.85 24.50 -26.34
CA ALA A 260 -7.95 23.08 -26.02
C ALA A 260 -7.46 22.81 -24.60
N ASN A 261 -8.12 21.85 -23.95
CA ASN A 261 -7.76 21.40 -22.61
C ASN A 261 -6.94 20.10 -22.69
N SER A 262 -6.02 19.93 -21.75
CA SER A 262 -5.36 18.64 -21.49
C SER A 262 -6.34 17.64 -20.87
N LYS A 263 -5.91 16.38 -20.76
CA LYS A 263 -6.51 15.46 -19.78
C LYS A 263 -6.32 16.02 -18.36
N SER A 264 -7.17 15.60 -17.42
CA SER A 264 -7.00 15.93 -16.01
C SER A 264 -5.74 15.25 -15.46
N ILE A 265 -4.83 16.03 -14.91
CA ILE A 265 -3.63 15.55 -14.22
C ILE A 265 -3.95 15.55 -12.72
N SER A 266 -3.85 14.39 -12.07
CA SER A 266 -4.13 14.28 -10.65
C SER A 266 -2.92 14.76 -9.84
N ILE A 267 -3.15 15.65 -8.87
CA ILE A 267 -2.18 16.05 -7.86
C ILE A 267 -2.68 15.50 -6.52
N SER A 268 -1.87 14.67 -5.87
CA SER A 268 -2.26 13.99 -4.64
C SER A 268 -1.12 13.91 -3.63
N GLY A 269 -1.44 13.53 -2.39
CA GLY A 269 -0.44 13.04 -1.46
C GLY A 269 0.31 11.85 -2.07
N ALA A 270 1.63 11.86 -1.92
CA ALA A 270 2.49 10.92 -2.65
C ALA A 270 3.60 10.28 -1.81
N ARG A 271 3.83 10.78 -0.59
CA ARG A 271 4.74 10.17 0.38
C ARG A 271 3.96 9.92 1.66
N ALA A 272 3.94 8.68 2.13
CA ALA A 272 3.29 8.36 3.40
C ALA A 272 4.08 8.99 4.55
N SER A 273 3.38 9.48 5.57
CA SER A 273 3.97 9.96 6.81
C SER A 273 3.64 8.98 7.94
N ASP A 274 4.61 8.70 8.80
CA ASP A 274 4.42 7.87 10.01
C ASP A 274 3.21 8.32 10.85
N ASP A 275 2.97 9.63 10.98
CA ASP A 275 1.87 10.17 11.80
C ASP A 275 0.49 9.75 11.28
N ASN A 276 0.41 9.41 10.00
CA ASN A 276 -0.80 9.06 9.30
C ASN A 276 -0.74 7.67 8.65
N PHE A 277 0.09 6.79 9.20
CA PHE A 277 0.16 5.39 8.82
C PHE A 277 -0.54 4.54 9.87
N VAL A 278 -1.72 4.00 9.53
CA VAL A 278 -2.58 3.27 10.48
C VAL A 278 -2.79 1.84 10.03
N VAL A 279 -2.54 0.88 10.92
CA VAL A 279 -2.65 -0.56 10.65
C VAL A 279 -3.69 -1.19 11.57
N GLN A 280 -4.60 -1.99 11.00
CA GLN A 280 -5.64 -2.68 11.76
C GLN A 280 -6.13 -3.94 11.04
N CYS A 281 -6.70 -4.89 11.78
CA CYS A 281 -7.44 -6.01 11.21
C CYS A 281 -8.93 -5.95 11.60
N THR A 282 -9.79 -6.32 10.66
CA THR A 282 -11.25 -6.23 10.83
C THR A 282 -11.77 -7.17 11.92
N GLN A 283 -11.21 -8.37 12.02
CA GLN A 283 -11.45 -9.33 13.10
C GLN A 283 -10.11 -9.75 13.70
N ILE A 284 -10.00 -9.58 15.01
CA ILE A 284 -8.75 -9.74 15.77
C ILE A 284 -8.81 -10.87 16.80
N ASN A 285 -9.94 -11.58 16.89
CA ASN A 285 -10.08 -12.81 17.66
C ASN A 285 -10.63 -13.89 16.72
N LEU A 286 -9.84 -14.94 16.51
CA LEU A 286 -10.13 -16.02 15.56
C LEU A 286 -10.15 -17.36 16.28
N ALA A 287 -11.16 -18.20 16.01
CA ALA A 287 -11.31 -19.54 16.61
C ALA A 287 -10.28 -20.57 16.08
N ALA A 288 -9.04 -20.17 15.84
CA ALA A 288 -8.00 -20.96 15.17
C ALA A 288 -7.71 -22.27 15.92
N ASN A 289 -7.83 -22.27 17.25
CA ASN A 289 -7.55 -23.43 18.10
C ASN A 289 -8.74 -24.40 18.23
N ALA A 290 -9.91 -24.05 17.69
CA ALA A 290 -11.10 -24.91 17.69
C ALA A 290 -11.03 -26.04 16.62
N SER A 291 -9.93 -26.79 16.58
CA SER A 291 -9.67 -27.88 15.64
C SER A 291 -8.88 -29.01 16.29
N GLU A 292 -9.20 -30.25 15.93
CA GLU A 292 -8.37 -31.42 16.26
C GLU A 292 -7.10 -31.53 15.40
N THR A 293 -6.98 -30.66 14.40
CA THR A 293 -5.75 -30.43 13.64
C THR A 293 -5.54 -28.91 13.57
N PRO A 294 -5.05 -28.27 14.65
CA PRO A 294 -4.88 -26.82 14.69
C PRO A 294 -3.73 -26.37 13.75
N PRO A 295 -3.79 -25.13 13.22
CA PRO A 295 -4.91 -24.20 13.33
C PRO A 295 -6.04 -24.53 12.33
N ARG A 296 -7.25 -23.99 12.56
CA ARG A 296 -8.36 -24.05 11.60
C ARG A 296 -8.04 -23.28 10.31
N SER A 297 -7.66 -23.97 9.26
CA SER A 297 -7.28 -23.35 7.98
C SER A 297 -8.40 -22.63 7.21
N ASP A 298 -9.66 -22.73 7.64
CA ASP A 298 -10.80 -22.06 7.01
C ASP A 298 -11.02 -20.62 7.48
N LEU A 299 -10.25 -20.15 8.48
CA LEU A 299 -10.40 -18.82 9.05
C LEU A 299 -9.46 -17.79 8.42
N ASN A 300 -10.01 -16.60 8.15
CA ASN A 300 -9.27 -15.45 7.64
C ASN A 300 -9.87 -14.14 8.17
N THR A 301 -9.08 -13.08 8.10
CA THR A 301 -9.48 -11.70 8.42
C THR A 301 -8.81 -10.73 7.46
N THR A 302 -9.48 -9.62 7.14
CA THR A 302 -8.86 -8.56 6.34
C THR A 302 -8.07 -7.66 7.27
N CYS A 303 -6.78 -7.48 6.97
CA CYS A 303 -5.93 -6.46 7.56
C CYS A 303 -5.73 -5.31 6.58
N SER A 304 -5.65 -4.09 7.08
CA SER A 304 -5.65 -2.87 6.30
C SER A 304 -4.64 -1.87 6.85
N ALA A 305 -3.93 -1.24 5.93
CA ALA A 305 -2.99 -0.17 6.13
C ALA A 305 -3.56 1.08 5.44
N GLN A 306 -3.87 2.12 6.21
CA GLN A 306 -4.26 3.43 5.69
C GLN A 306 -3.02 4.31 5.64
N LEU A 307 -2.69 4.83 4.46
CA LEU A 307 -1.55 5.70 4.21
C LEU A 307 -2.04 7.10 3.82
N SER A 308 -1.59 8.11 4.55
CA SER A 308 -1.70 9.51 4.15
C SER A 308 -0.35 10.23 4.29
N ASP A 309 -0.18 11.32 3.56
CA ASP A 309 0.97 12.20 3.70
C ASP A 309 0.89 13.05 4.98
N ARG A 310 1.92 13.85 5.25
CA ARG A 310 1.98 14.73 6.42
C ARG A 310 0.85 15.79 6.49
N PHE A 311 0.16 16.03 5.37
CA PHE A 311 -0.95 16.99 5.28
C PHE A 311 -2.31 16.29 5.33
N ASN A 312 -2.34 15.01 5.75
CA ASN A 312 -3.53 14.16 5.83
C ASN A 312 -4.18 13.85 4.47
N ASN A 313 -3.45 14.00 3.37
CA ASN A 313 -3.94 13.60 2.06
C ASN A 313 -3.63 12.12 1.81
N PRO A 314 -4.61 11.30 1.38
CA PRO A 314 -4.37 9.90 1.10
C PRO A 314 -3.29 9.68 0.03
N VAL A 315 -2.42 8.69 0.24
CA VAL A 315 -1.38 8.31 -0.73
C VAL A 315 -1.99 7.43 -1.82
N VAL A 316 -2.04 7.95 -3.06
CA VAL A 316 -2.65 7.23 -4.20
C VAL A 316 -1.69 7.00 -5.36
N ILE A 317 -0.43 7.41 -5.21
CA ILE A 317 0.65 7.18 -6.17
C ILE A 317 1.56 6.11 -5.57
N ASP A 318 1.59 4.94 -6.21
CA ASP A 318 2.39 3.77 -5.80
C ASP A 318 2.36 3.40 -4.29
N PRO A 319 1.19 3.32 -3.65
CA PRO A 319 1.09 2.93 -2.23
C PRO A 319 1.42 1.44 -2.09
N LYS A 320 2.66 1.16 -1.67
CA LYS A 320 3.18 -0.19 -1.45
C LYS A 320 3.17 -0.54 0.03
N VAL A 321 2.63 -1.70 0.38
CA VAL A 321 2.69 -2.24 1.75
C VAL A 321 3.07 -3.71 1.69
N ASN A 322 4.13 -4.05 2.40
CA ASN A 322 4.55 -5.43 2.69
C ASN A 322 4.06 -5.83 4.08
N TRP A 323 3.66 -7.09 4.23
CA TRP A 323 3.10 -7.61 5.46
C TRP A 323 3.94 -8.76 5.97
N TYR A 324 4.21 -8.75 7.28
CA TYR A 324 4.92 -9.83 7.95
C TYR A 324 4.15 -10.26 9.18
N THR A 325 4.21 -11.54 9.49
CA THR A 325 3.49 -12.12 10.62
C THR A 325 4.35 -13.14 11.32
N GLU A 326 4.15 -13.24 12.62
CA GLU A 326 4.76 -14.24 13.48
C GLU A 326 4.22 -15.64 13.12
N ALA A 327 2.90 -15.77 13.08
CA ALA A 327 2.14 -16.99 12.80
C ALA A 327 1.09 -16.78 11.70
N GLY A 328 0.61 -17.86 11.10
CA GLY A 328 -0.30 -17.84 9.96
C GLY A 328 0.40 -17.44 8.67
N SER A 329 -0.34 -16.85 7.74
CA SER A 329 0.19 -16.30 6.49
C SER A 329 -0.63 -15.11 6.02
N VAL A 330 -0.08 -14.34 5.08
CA VAL A 330 -0.74 -13.18 4.46
C VAL A 330 -0.78 -13.35 2.96
N THR A 331 -1.84 -12.88 2.32
CA THR A 331 -1.94 -12.87 0.86
C THR A 331 -1.22 -11.66 0.26
N VAL A 332 -1.17 -11.61 -1.08
CA VAL A 332 -0.75 -10.40 -1.79
C VAL A 332 -1.60 -9.19 -1.39
N SER A 333 -0.95 -8.04 -1.27
CA SER A 333 -1.60 -6.76 -1.01
C SER A 333 -2.51 -6.36 -2.16
N THR A 334 -3.70 -5.86 -1.82
CA THR A 334 -4.64 -5.24 -2.74
C THR A 334 -4.47 -3.71 -2.66
N PRO A 335 -4.22 -3.03 -3.79
CA PRO A 335 -3.95 -1.59 -3.81
C PRO A 335 -5.22 -0.75 -3.54
N PRO A 336 -5.07 0.56 -3.24
CA PRO A 336 -6.19 1.45 -2.98
C PRO A 336 -7.10 1.62 -4.19
N THR A 337 -8.37 1.92 -3.90
CA THR A 337 -9.39 2.17 -4.92
C THR A 337 -9.81 3.64 -4.90
N SER A 338 -10.54 4.09 -5.91
CA SER A 338 -11.13 5.44 -5.90
C SER A 338 -12.12 5.67 -4.75
N GLN A 339 -12.71 4.61 -4.20
CA GLN A 339 -13.66 4.67 -3.08
C GLN A 339 -12.95 4.59 -1.71
N ALA A 340 -11.71 4.12 -1.68
CA ALA A 340 -10.89 3.99 -0.47
C ALA A 340 -9.44 4.40 -0.80
N PRO A 341 -9.19 5.70 -1.05
CA PRO A 341 -7.86 6.19 -1.38
C PRO A 341 -6.90 6.03 -0.19
N GLY A 342 -5.64 5.69 -0.44
CA GLY A 342 -4.65 5.42 0.61
C GLY A 342 -4.82 4.10 1.36
N LEU A 343 -5.89 3.34 1.13
CA LEU A 343 -6.15 2.09 1.85
C LEU A 343 -5.57 0.87 1.10
N VAL A 344 -4.50 0.29 1.63
CA VAL A 344 -3.94 -0.99 1.15
C VAL A 344 -4.43 -2.11 2.05
N THR A 345 -4.87 -3.23 1.49
CA THR A 345 -5.40 -4.35 2.29
C THR A 345 -4.73 -5.68 1.97
N THR A 346 -4.72 -6.60 2.92
CA THR A 346 -4.35 -8.00 2.70
C THR A 346 -5.32 -8.92 3.46
N LYS A 347 -5.39 -10.19 3.07
CA LYS A 347 -6.03 -11.22 3.89
C LYS A 347 -4.96 -11.89 4.74
N PHE A 348 -5.17 -11.84 6.06
CA PHE A 348 -4.51 -12.74 6.98
C PHE A 348 -5.25 -14.08 6.98
N LEU A 349 -4.49 -15.16 6.84
CA LEU A 349 -4.95 -16.53 6.86
C LEU A 349 -4.36 -17.22 8.08
N THR A 350 -5.18 -17.98 8.80
CA THR A 350 -4.70 -18.81 9.91
C THR A 350 -3.90 -20.02 9.46
N SER A 351 -3.99 -20.40 8.18
CA SER A 351 -3.09 -21.40 7.59
C SER A 351 -1.68 -20.83 7.47
N GLY A 352 -0.68 -21.53 7.98
CA GLY A 352 0.72 -21.13 7.92
C GLY A 352 1.49 -21.57 9.16
N ASP A 353 2.46 -20.75 9.57
CA ASP A 353 3.25 -20.99 10.78
C ASP A 353 2.32 -21.07 12.01
N TRP A 354 2.52 -22.07 12.87
CA TRP A 354 1.76 -22.28 14.09
C TRP A 354 2.56 -23.17 15.04
N PRO A 355 2.46 -22.98 16.37
CA PRO A 355 1.74 -21.90 17.06
C PRO A 355 2.52 -20.58 17.06
N PRO A 356 1.90 -19.47 17.51
CA PRO A 356 2.64 -18.29 17.96
C PRO A 356 3.58 -18.66 19.11
N LYS A 357 4.53 -17.79 19.42
CA LYS A 357 5.55 -18.03 20.42
C LYS A 357 4.94 -17.95 21.81
N GLU A 358 5.25 -18.95 22.63
CA GLU A 358 4.90 -18.95 24.05
C GLU A 358 5.71 -17.89 24.80
N VAL A 359 5.04 -17.18 25.70
CA VAL A 359 5.60 -16.04 26.44
C VAL A 359 5.38 -16.20 27.93
N SER A 360 6.26 -15.63 28.75
CA SER A 360 6.05 -15.63 30.20
C SER A 360 4.93 -14.65 30.57
N PRO A 361 3.98 -14.99 31.46
CA PRO A 361 2.86 -14.12 31.81
C PRO A 361 3.32 -12.75 32.36
N LEU A 362 2.62 -11.68 32.00
CA LEU A 362 2.79 -10.36 32.61
C LEU A 362 2.16 -10.31 34.01
N ALA A 363 2.48 -9.24 34.75
CA ALA A 363 1.73 -8.92 35.96
C ALA A 363 0.23 -8.73 35.61
N GLU A 364 -0.65 -9.30 36.43
CA GLU A 364 -2.12 -9.29 36.24
C GLU A 364 -2.64 -10.06 35.01
N GLU A 365 -1.76 -10.70 34.26
CA GLU A 365 -2.15 -11.65 33.22
C GLU A 365 -2.59 -12.98 33.87
N PRO A 366 -3.75 -13.56 33.48
CA PRO A 366 -4.16 -14.87 33.94
C PRO A 366 -3.10 -15.95 33.61
N ASP A 367 -2.66 -16.68 34.63
CA ASP A 367 -1.81 -17.86 34.50
C ASP A 367 -2.64 -19.11 34.85
N HIS A 368 -2.79 -19.98 33.85
CA HIS A 368 -3.55 -21.22 33.93
C HIS A 368 -2.66 -22.46 33.90
N GLY A 369 -1.54 -22.39 34.65
CA GLY A 369 -0.62 -23.51 34.81
C GLY A 369 0.49 -23.52 33.76
N GLY A 370 1.00 -22.32 33.42
CA GLY A 370 1.99 -22.10 32.37
C GLY A 370 1.39 -21.54 31.08
N ASN A 371 0.09 -21.70 30.88
CA ASN A 371 -0.64 -21.09 29.77
C ASN A 371 -1.16 -19.71 30.15
N ASN A 372 -1.06 -18.75 29.24
CA ASN A 372 -1.58 -17.39 29.40
C ASN A 372 -2.15 -16.84 28.09
N PRO A 373 -3.00 -15.79 28.15
CA PRO A 373 -3.65 -15.22 26.98
C PRO A 373 -2.70 -14.89 25.81
N ARG A 374 -1.50 -14.38 26.08
CA ARG A 374 -0.54 -13.97 25.06
C ARG A 374 0.20 -15.10 24.36
N ASP A 375 0.20 -16.33 24.88
CA ASP A 375 0.76 -17.50 24.17
C ASP A 375 0.09 -17.77 22.81
N MET A 376 -1.07 -17.16 22.59
CA MET A 376 -1.83 -17.24 21.36
C MET A 376 -2.06 -15.88 20.70
N LEU A 377 -1.33 -14.85 21.11
CA LEU A 377 -1.29 -13.55 20.44
C LEU A 377 -0.36 -13.65 19.22
N VAL A 378 -0.78 -13.07 18.10
CA VAL A 378 -0.03 -13.05 16.85
C VAL A 378 0.29 -11.63 16.50
N THR A 379 1.58 -11.32 16.37
CA THR A 379 2.03 -10.02 15.86
C THR A 379 2.03 -10.00 14.34
N VAL A 380 1.38 -8.97 13.78
CA VAL A 380 1.34 -8.68 12.34
C VAL A 380 1.85 -7.25 12.13
N ILE A 381 2.87 -7.08 11.28
CA ILE A 381 3.37 -5.75 10.92
C ILE A 381 3.07 -5.43 9.45
N ALA A 382 2.84 -4.14 9.20
CA ALA A 382 2.76 -3.58 7.85
C ALA A 382 3.93 -2.63 7.64
N VAL A 383 4.62 -2.75 6.51
CA VAL A 383 5.82 -1.96 6.17
C VAL A 383 5.61 -1.25 4.85
N SER A 384 5.90 0.06 4.80
CA SER A 384 5.69 0.90 3.62
C SER A 384 6.79 1.96 3.49
N PRO A 385 7.22 2.33 2.27
CA PRO A 385 8.11 3.48 2.10
C PRO A 385 7.40 4.79 2.46
N GLY A 386 8.10 5.69 3.16
CA GLY A 386 7.55 6.98 3.56
C GLY A 386 8.57 7.88 4.27
N GLU A 387 8.07 8.85 5.04
CA GLU A 387 8.86 9.72 5.89
C GLU A 387 8.47 9.58 7.36
N GLU A 388 9.45 9.72 8.22
CA GLU A 388 9.22 9.85 9.65
C GLU A 388 8.40 11.10 9.96
N SER A 389 7.65 11.04 11.06
CA SER A 389 6.85 12.17 11.50
C SER A 389 7.70 13.19 12.25
N PHE A 390 7.39 14.47 12.06
CA PHE A 390 8.01 15.55 12.82
C PHE A 390 6.98 16.61 13.22
N TYR A 391 7.33 17.36 14.27
CA TYR A 391 6.48 18.39 14.84
C TYR A 391 6.97 19.78 14.41
N ASP A 392 6.42 20.27 13.30
CA ASP A 392 6.74 21.59 12.71
C ASP A 392 6.49 22.72 13.72
N GLY A 393 7.53 23.53 13.98
CA GLY A 393 7.53 24.60 14.98
C GLY A 393 7.86 24.17 16.41
N SER A 394 8.29 22.93 16.63
CA SER A 394 8.62 22.41 17.97
C SER A 394 10.09 22.66 18.38
N GLY A 395 10.39 22.38 19.65
CA GLY A 395 11.77 22.40 20.14
C GLY A 395 12.47 23.75 19.93
N ALA A 396 13.63 23.72 19.26
CA ALA A 396 14.45 24.92 19.04
C ALA A 396 14.03 25.76 17.82
N SER A 397 13.08 25.30 16.99
CA SER A 397 12.58 26.10 15.86
C SER A 397 11.66 27.25 16.30
N ASN A 398 11.33 27.34 17.60
CA ASN A 398 10.61 28.46 18.23
C ASN A 398 9.31 28.85 17.50
N GLY A 399 8.55 27.87 17.01
CA GLY A 399 7.28 28.10 16.33
C GLY A 399 7.41 28.46 14.85
N ASN A 400 8.60 28.33 14.24
CA ASN A 400 8.74 28.40 12.79
C ASN A 400 8.01 27.22 12.15
N LYS A 401 6.94 27.48 11.40
CA LYS A 401 6.13 26.43 10.75
C LYS A 401 6.26 26.54 9.25
N ASN A 402 7.23 25.85 8.67
CA ASN A 402 7.55 25.93 7.24
C ASN A 402 7.19 24.64 6.48
N GLY A 403 6.62 23.63 7.16
CA GLY A 403 6.24 22.35 6.59
C GLY A 403 7.41 21.43 6.25
N LYS A 404 8.62 21.73 6.72
CA LYS A 404 9.84 20.92 6.57
C LYS A 404 10.43 20.70 7.95
N TRP A 405 11.08 19.55 8.15
CA TRP A 405 11.84 19.35 9.38
C TRP A 405 13.01 20.34 9.40
N ASP A 406 13.04 21.18 10.43
CA ASP A 406 14.16 22.08 10.71
C ASP A 406 15.03 21.48 11.84
N PRO A 407 16.37 21.66 11.80
CA PRO A 407 17.24 21.21 12.89
C PRO A 407 16.80 21.78 14.24
N GLY A 408 16.54 20.88 15.19
CA GLY A 408 16.08 21.21 16.54
C GLY A 408 14.58 21.01 16.76
N GLU A 409 13.85 20.59 15.74
CA GLU A 409 12.48 20.10 15.88
C GLU A 409 12.43 18.65 16.36
N TRP A 410 11.37 18.34 17.11
CA TRP A 410 11.05 16.99 17.53
C TRP A 410 10.55 16.15 16.36
N PHE A 411 10.93 14.88 16.36
CA PHE A 411 10.46 13.89 15.39
C PHE A 411 10.26 12.52 16.04
N VAL A 412 9.64 11.60 15.31
CA VAL A 412 9.57 10.19 15.68
C VAL A 412 10.66 9.45 14.92
N ASP A 413 11.56 8.80 15.65
CA ASP A 413 12.66 8.04 15.06
C ASP A 413 12.31 6.56 15.06
N LEU A 414 12.26 5.97 13.87
CA LEU A 414 11.83 4.60 13.65
C LEU A 414 13.04 3.64 13.61
N PRO A 415 12.99 2.51 14.35
CA PRO A 415 13.90 1.40 14.11
C PRO A 415 13.63 0.76 12.76
N GLU A 416 14.51 -0.16 12.41
CA GLU A 416 14.17 -1.20 11.45
C GLU A 416 12.89 -1.97 11.87
N PRO A 417 12.02 -2.33 10.91
CA PRO A 417 10.82 -3.09 11.21
C PRO A 417 11.14 -4.48 11.76
N PHE A 418 10.41 -4.92 12.78
CA PHE A 418 10.53 -6.28 13.32
C PHE A 418 9.19 -6.85 13.78
N VAL A 419 9.09 -8.18 13.75
CA VAL A 419 7.95 -8.94 14.26
C VAL A 419 8.25 -9.30 15.70
N ASP A 420 7.73 -8.49 16.62
CA ASP A 420 7.81 -8.70 18.06
C ASP A 420 7.00 -9.94 18.43
N SER A 421 7.70 -11.07 18.58
CA SER A 421 7.06 -12.37 18.81
C SER A 421 6.94 -12.67 20.30
N ASN A 422 7.52 -11.87 21.19
CA ASN A 422 7.42 -12.08 22.63
C ASN A 422 6.54 -11.03 23.35
N ASP A 423 5.92 -10.15 22.58
CA ASP A 423 5.00 -9.10 22.99
C ASP A 423 5.59 -8.09 23.99
N ASN A 424 6.90 -7.85 23.97
CA ASN A 424 7.56 -7.01 24.97
C ASN A 424 7.79 -5.55 24.52
N GLY A 425 7.46 -5.24 23.26
CA GLY A 425 7.59 -3.92 22.65
C GLY A 425 9.02 -3.56 22.23
N LEU A 426 9.94 -4.52 22.18
CA LEU A 426 11.37 -4.35 21.88
C LEU A 426 11.84 -5.47 20.94
N TYR A 427 12.86 -5.19 20.14
CA TYR A 427 13.51 -6.25 19.37
C TYR A 427 14.36 -7.13 20.27
N ASP A 428 14.20 -8.44 20.11
CA ASP A 428 15.04 -9.46 20.70
C ASP A 428 15.80 -10.30 19.67
N SER A 429 16.95 -10.82 20.11
CA SER A 429 17.74 -11.70 19.26
C SER A 429 16.92 -12.93 18.84
N GLY A 430 16.86 -13.16 17.52
CA GLY A 430 16.13 -14.27 16.92
C GLY A 430 14.75 -13.89 16.36
N GLU A 431 14.30 -12.65 16.56
CA GLU A 431 13.07 -12.17 15.94
C GLU A 431 13.25 -11.83 14.46
N LYS A 432 12.17 -11.99 13.69
CA LYS A 432 12.15 -11.63 12.26
C LYS A 432 12.23 -10.12 12.16
N PHE A 433 13.16 -9.60 11.36
CA PHE A 433 13.25 -8.18 11.07
C PHE A 433 13.51 -7.93 9.58
N ILE A 434 13.28 -6.69 9.17
CA ILE A 434 13.57 -6.20 7.83
C ILE A 434 14.78 -5.30 7.95
N ASP A 435 15.89 -5.77 7.37
CA ASP A 435 17.16 -5.04 7.28
C ASP A 435 17.06 -3.97 6.18
N THR A 436 17.32 -2.71 6.53
CA THR A 436 17.04 -1.55 5.69
C THR A 436 18.23 -0.63 5.54
N GLU A 437 18.23 0.17 4.47
CA GLU A 437 19.19 1.27 4.37
C GLU A 437 18.86 2.36 5.39
N ARG A 438 19.85 2.80 6.16
CA ARG A 438 19.67 3.85 7.18
C ARG A 438 20.52 5.07 6.91
N LEU A 439 20.00 6.26 7.20
CA LEU A 439 20.78 7.49 7.14
C LEU A 439 21.78 7.53 8.31
N ASN A 440 23.03 7.87 8.01
CA ASN A 440 24.02 8.21 9.01
C ASN A 440 24.03 9.73 9.24
N CYS A 441 23.57 10.17 10.41
CA CYS A 441 23.45 11.59 10.76
C CYS A 441 24.74 12.39 10.69
N ALA A 442 25.87 11.74 10.99
CA ALA A 442 27.16 12.43 11.02
C ALA A 442 27.72 12.69 9.62
N THR A 443 27.37 11.85 8.64
CA THR A 443 27.95 11.88 7.29
C THR A 443 26.95 12.24 6.20
N GLY A 444 25.66 12.16 6.47
CA GLY A 444 24.58 12.32 5.48
C GLY A 444 24.50 11.19 4.45
N GLN A 445 25.27 10.11 4.63
CA GLN A 445 25.29 8.96 3.72
C GLN A 445 24.36 7.86 4.21
N ARG A 446 23.77 7.09 3.28
CA ARG A 446 23.02 5.88 3.63
C ARG A 446 23.97 4.71 3.86
N ALA A 447 23.88 4.11 5.05
CA ALA A 447 24.48 2.82 5.34
C ALA A 447 23.65 1.71 4.66
N GLN A 448 24.35 0.74 4.08
CA GLN A 448 23.73 -0.42 3.44
C GLN A 448 23.23 -1.42 4.50
N PRO A 449 22.23 -2.26 4.17
CA PRO A 449 21.76 -3.33 5.04
C PRO A 449 22.93 -4.21 5.51
N ASN A 450 22.99 -4.54 6.79
CA ASN A 450 24.18 -5.14 7.42
C ASN A 450 23.95 -6.55 8.02
N GLY A 451 22.73 -7.07 7.92
CA GLY A 451 22.31 -8.37 8.46
C GLY A 451 22.06 -8.39 9.96
N VAL A 452 22.00 -7.24 10.63
CA VAL A 452 21.74 -7.08 12.07
C VAL A 452 20.64 -6.06 12.24
N TRP A 453 19.72 -6.27 13.19
CA TRP A 453 18.70 -5.28 13.47
C TRP A 453 19.34 -4.00 14.00
N ASP A 454 18.96 -2.87 13.42
CA ASP A 454 19.37 -1.54 13.82
C ASP A 454 18.18 -0.75 14.41
N GLY A 455 18.39 -0.19 15.59
CA GLY A 455 17.42 0.73 16.17
C GLY A 455 17.46 2.13 15.54
N PRO A 456 16.64 3.07 16.03
CA PRO A 456 16.72 4.50 15.74
C PRO A 456 18.13 5.06 15.59
N ASN A 457 18.35 5.81 14.50
CA ASN A 457 19.65 6.36 14.11
C ASN A 457 19.92 7.77 14.67
N GLY A 458 18.94 8.38 15.33
CA GLY A 458 18.99 9.72 15.86
C GLY A 458 18.78 10.82 14.82
N CYS A 459 18.26 10.48 13.63
CA CYS A 459 17.99 11.40 12.53
C CYS A 459 16.52 11.39 12.16
N TRP A 460 16.01 12.54 11.71
CA TRP A 460 14.79 12.53 10.94
C TRP A 460 15.06 11.98 9.53
N ASP A 461 14.37 10.91 9.17
CA ASP A 461 14.46 10.27 7.87
C ASP A 461 13.27 10.65 6.97
N GLY A 462 13.51 11.55 6.00
CA GLY A 462 12.52 11.93 4.99
C GLY A 462 12.22 10.85 3.94
N ASP A 463 12.96 9.74 3.98
CA ASP A 463 12.81 8.60 3.09
C ASP A 463 13.32 7.33 3.80
N THR A 464 12.39 6.57 4.36
CA THR A 464 12.64 5.37 5.18
C THR A 464 11.49 4.35 5.03
N GLN A 465 11.60 3.23 5.72
CA GLN A 465 10.51 2.26 5.87
C GLN A 465 9.69 2.57 7.12
N LEU A 466 8.47 3.03 6.90
CA LEU A 466 7.45 3.14 7.93
C LEU A 466 6.97 1.76 8.30
N TRP A 467 6.72 1.52 9.58
CA TRP A 467 6.15 0.26 10.02
C TRP A 467 5.33 0.42 11.29
N HIS A 468 4.23 -0.32 11.36
CA HIS A 468 3.35 -0.37 12.52
C HIS A 468 2.83 -1.80 12.71
N SER A 469 2.56 -2.16 13.96
CA SER A 469 2.03 -3.45 14.36
C SER A 469 0.51 -3.44 14.56
N THR A 470 -0.11 -4.58 14.33
CA THR A 470 -1.44 -4.94 14.80
C THR A 470 -1.41 -6.39 15.25
N HIS A 471 -2.42 -6.83 15.98
CA HIS A 471 -2.40 -8.16 16.60
C HIS A 471 -3.65 -8.96 16.23
N ILE A 472 -3.56 -10.28 16.36
CA ILE A 472 -4.69 -11.21 16.27
C ILE A 472 -4.51 -12.25 17.36
N VAL A 473 -5.55 -12.55 18.15
CA VAL A 473 -5.52 -13.65 19.12
C VAL A 473 -6.18 -14.91 18.56
N TYR A 474 -5.50 -16.04 18.71
CA TYR A 474 -6.00 -17.37 18.37
C TYR A 474 -6.69 -17.98 19.58
N THR A 475 -7.96 -18.34 19.43
CA THR A 475 -8.77 -18.81 20.55
C THR A 475 -9.49 -20.10 20.24
N GLY A 476 -9.98 -20.74 21.30
CA GLY A 476 -10.74 -21.98 21.21
C GLY A 476 -10.00 -23.17 21.80
N PHE A 477 -10.72 -24.27 21.92
CA PHE A 477 -10.27 -25.48 22.61
C PHE A 477 -10.51 -26.70 21.73
N SER A 478 -9.70 -27.73 21.91
CA SER A 478 -9.82 -29.05 21.26
C SER A 478 -9.10 -30.09 22.10
N SER A 479 -9.20 -31.38 21.74
CA SER A 479 -8.44 -32.40 22.46
C SER A 479 -6.92 -32.25 22.29
N VAL A 480 -6.47 -31.55 21.25
CA VAL A 480 -5.06 -31.29 20.94
C VAL A 480 -4.53 -30.02 21.63
N VAL A 481 -5.28 -28.92 21.58
CA VAL A 481 -4.83 -27.64 22.16
C VAL A 481 -5.02 -27.61 23.68
N GLY A 482 -6.04 -28.31 24.18
CA GLY A 482 -6.33 -28.38 25.61
C GLY A 482 -7.82 -28.24 25.91
N ALA A 483 -8.20 -28.70 27.09
CA ALA A 483 -9.58 -28.58 27.57
C ALA A 483 -9.91 -27.13 27.94
N PRO A 484 -11.14 -26.66 27.66
CA PRO A 484 -11.57 -25.33 28.06
C PRO A 484 -11.63 -25.20 29.59
N ILE A 485 -11.42 -23.98 30.06
CA ILE A 485 -11.49 -23.64 31.49
C ILE A 485 -12.92 -23.25 31.81
N VAL A 486 -13.57 -23.96 32.74
CA VAL A 486 -14.96 -23.69 33.13
C VAL A 486 -15.07 -23.51 34.64
N THR A 487 -15.65 -22.40 35.05
CA THR A 487 -15.89 -22.11 36.47
C THR A 487 -17.35 -21.72 36.72
N PHE A 488 -17.90 -22.18 37.84
CA PHE A 488 -19.23 -21.82 38.33
C PHE A 488 -19.10 -20.87 39.51
N SER A 489 -19.99 -19.89 39.62
CA SER A 489 -19.98 -18.91 40.72
C SER A 489 -21.41 -18.55 41.14
N PRO A 490 -21.90 -19.00 42.32
CA PRO A 490 -21.24 -19.97 43.19
C PRO A 490 -21.14 -21.36 42.53
N ASP A 491 -20.06 -22.10 42.77
CA ASP A 491 -19.98 -23.53 42.39
C ASP A 491 -20.65 -24.38 43.47
N PRO A 492 -21.74 -25.12 43.15
CA PRO A 492 -22.38 -26.00 44.12
C PRO A 492 -21.57 -27.28 44.40
N GLY A 493 -20.44 -27.48 43.71
CA GLY A 493 -19.60 -28.66 43.84
C GLY A 493 -20.36 -29.95 43.54
N SER A 494 -19.98 -31.04 44.21
CA SER A 494 -20.64 -32.34 44.07
C SER A 494 -22.02 -32.40 44.73
N ALA A 495 -22.35 -31.46 45.63
CA ALA A 495 -23.66 -31.40 46.29
C ALA A 495 -24.76 -30.98 45.32
N GLY A 496 -24.42 -30.14 44.33
CA GLY A 496 -25.38 -29.65 43.35
C GLY A 496 -26.28 -28.54 43.90
N PHE A 497 -27.14 -28.04 43.03
CA PHE A 497 -28.10 -26.99 43.39
C PHE A 497 -29.34 -27.63 44.03
N ASP A 498 -29.86 -27.05 45.11
CA ASP A 498 -31.16 -27.40 45.69
C ASP A 498 -32.12 -26.21 45.53
N ILE A 499 -33.19 -26.41 44.78
CA ILE A 499 -34.15 -25.36 44.41
C ILE A 499 -35.47 -25.64 45.10
N PRO A 500 -35.86 -24.83 46.10
CA PRO A 500 -37.15 -24.97 46.77
C PRO A 500 -38.33 -24.79 45.81
N LYS A 501 -39.49 -25.30 46.21
CA LYS A 501 -40.75 -25.13 45.47
C LYS A 501 -41.05 -23.63 45.29
N GLY A 502 -41.27 -23.21 44.04
CA GLY A 502 -41.48 -21.80 43.69
C GLY A 502 -40.29 -20.88 43.98
N GLY A 503 -39.15 -21.44 44.39
CA GLY A 503 -37.90 -20.71 44.59
C GLY A 503 -37.16 -20.45 43.28
N GLU A 504 -36.17 -19.58 43.35
CA GLU A 504 -35.33 -19.20 42.23
C GLU A 504 -33.87 -19.18 42.70
N MET A 505 -32.96 -19.62 41.83
CA MET A 505 -31.53 -19.49 42.05
C MET A 505 -30.84 -19.10 40.75
N SER A 506 -29.84 -18.24 40.87
CA SER A 506 -28.96 -17.87 39.76
C SER A 506 -27.51 -18.18 40.09
N PHE A 507 -26.76 -18.58 39.08
CA PHE A 507 -25.31 -18.74 39.16
C PHE A 507 -24.65 -18.20 37.89
N GLY A 508 -23.46 -17.66 38.04
CA GLY A 508 -22.56 -17.31 36.97
C GLY A 508 -21.80 -18.54 36.47
N VAL A 509 -21.55 -18.58 35.18
CA VAL A 509 -20.62 -19.52 34.55
C VAL A 509 -19.62 -18.72 33.72
N ARG A 510 -18.34 -19.03 33.85
CA ARG A 510 -17.27 -18.48 33.02
C ARG A 510 -16.64 -19.58 32.21
N VAL A 511 -16.43 -19.33 30.93
CA VAL A 511 -15.72 -20.24 30.03
C VAL A 511 -14.64 -19.48 29.28
N ALA A 512 -13.43 -20.00 29.37
CA ALA A 512 -12.29 -19.58 28.58
C ALA A 512 -11.74 -20.78 27.79
N ASP A 513 -10.89 -20.51 26.82
CA ASP A 513 -10.05 -21.56 26.25
C ASP A 513 -8.91 -21.96 27.22
N PRO A 514 -8.03 -22.91 26.86
CA PRO A 514 -6.96 -23.39 27.75
C PRO A 514 -5.92 -22.33 28.14
N PHE A 515 -5.94 -21.16 27.47
CA PHE A 515 -5.04 -20.03 27.70
C PHE A 515 -5.71 -18.90 28.48
N GLY A 516 -6.99 -19.04 28.86
CA GLY A 516 -7.74 -17.97 29.52
C GLY A 516 -8.32 -16.95 28.54
N ASN A 517 -8.17 -17.15 27.23
CA ASN A 517 -8.70 -16.22 26.23
C ASN A 517 -10.22 -16.30 26.13
N GLN A 518 -10.82 -15.17 25.76
CA GLN A 518 -12.22 -15.10 25.37
C GLN A 518 -12.44 -15.86 24.06
N LEU A 519 -13.51 -16.65 23.99
CA LEU A 519 -13.82 -17.43 22.81
C LEU A 519 -14.23 -16.53 21.63
N SER A 520 -13.65 -16.80 20.46
CA SER A 520 -13.92 -16.09 19.21
C SER A 520 -15.40 -16.03 18.83
N PRO A 521 -15.83 -15.00 18.07
CA PRO A 521 -17.18 -14.79 17.53
C PRO A 521 -17.66 -15.81 16.48
N ASP A 522 -17.10 -17.01 16.47
CA ASP A 522 -17.44 -18.09 15.53
C ASP A 522 -18.79 -18.74 15.90
N THR A 523 -19.84 -17.92 15.91
CA THR A 523 -21.21 -18.26 16.34
C THR A 523 -21.28 -18.88 17.74
N ALA A 524 -20.36 -18.49 18.62
CA ALA A 524 -20.28 -18.97 19.99
C ALA A 524 -21.60 -18.70 20.74
N ASN A 525 -22.17 -19.74 21.34
CA ASN A 525 -23.43 -19.67 22.05
C ASN A 525 -23.36 -20.41 23.38
N ILE A 526 -24.09 -19.88 24.37
CA ILE A 526 -24.27 -20.46 25.69
C ILE A 526 -25.74 -20.79 25.84
N THR A 527 -26.05 -22.05 26.14
CA THR A 527 -27.41 -22.52 26.42
C THR A 527 -27.44 -23.28 27.73
N ALA A 528 -28.61 -23.37 28.35
CA ALA A 528 -28.79 -24.13 29.57
C ALA A 528 -30.04 -25.00 29.47
N ALA A 529 -29.96 -26.22 29.98
CA ALA A 529 -31.06 -27.18 30.04
C ALA A 529 -31.03 -27.94 31.37
N VAL A 530 -32.20 -28.35 31.86
CA VAL A 530 -32.30 -29.23 33.04
C VAL A 530 -32.80 -30.60 32.60
N THR A 531 -32.29 -31.66 33.24
CA THR A 531 -32.70 -33.04 32.97
C THR A 531 -33.72 -33.58 33.97
N THR A 532 -34.06 -32.79 34.99
CA THR A 532 -35.10 -33.12 35.95
C THR A 532 -36.48 -32.98 35.30
N SER A 533 -37.46 -33.74 35.79
CA SER A 533 -38.87 -33.62 35.39
C SER A 533 -39.55 -32.35 35.92
N LYS A 534 -38.82 -31.52 36.68
CA LYS A 534 -39.31 -30.33 37.37
C LYS A 534 -38.45 -29.10 37.11
N GLY A 535 -39.08 -27.93 37.24
CA GLY A 535 -38.41 -26.64 37.13
C GLY A 535 -38.09 -26.25 35.69
N THR A 536 -37.56 -25.05 35.54
CA THR A 536 -37.10 -24.52 34.25
C THR A 536 -35.74 -23.89 34.42
N VAL A 537 -34.98 -23.81 33.33
CA VAL A 537 -33.71 -23.09 33.31
C VAL A 537 -33.66 -22.17 32.10
N THR A 538 -33.04 -21.02 32.30
CA THR A 538 -32.84 -20.02 31.26
C THR A 538 -31.47 -19.39 31.45
N VAL A 539 -30.76 -19.13 30.36
CA VAL A 539 -29.64 -18.19 30.38
C VAL A 539 -30.25 -16.79 30.38
N THR A 540 -30.10 -16.07 31.49
CA THR A 540 -30.72 -14.75 31.66
C THR A 540 -29.85 -13.63 31.14
N GLU A 541 -28.53 -13.80 31.22
CA GLU A 541 -27.55 -12.84 30.73
C GLU A 541 -26.38 -13.59 30.09
N LYS A 542 -25.85 -13.02 29.01
CA LYS A 542 -24.62 -13.47 28.36
C LYS A 542 -23.71 -12.26 28.28
N ASP A 543 -22.42 -12.49 28.48
CA ASP A 543 -21.41 -11.47 28.23
C ASP A 543 -21.62 -10.89 26.83
N ALA A 544 -21.74 -9.56 26.73
CA ALA A 544 -21.92 -8.88 25.45
C ALA A 544 -20.70 -9.04 24.53
N THR A 545 -19.54 -9.40 25.10
CA THR A 545 -18.33 -9.76 24.35
C THR A 545 -18.36 -11.20 23.84
N LEU A 546 -19.39 -11.99 24.17
CA LEU A 546 -19.64 -13.26 23.52
C LEU A 546 -20.00 -12.96 22.06
N ASN A 547 -19.05 -13.23 21.17
CA ASN A 547 -19.04 -12.81 19.78
C ASN A 547 -18.61 -11.37 19.47
N SER A 548 -17.89 -10.69 20.37
CA SER A 548 -17.14 -9.49 19.98
C SER A 548 -15.82 -9.86 19.29
N ARG A 549 -15.35 -8.95 18.44
CA ARG A 549 -14.05 -9.03 17.78
C ARG A 549 -12.97 -8.43 18.69
N THR A 550 -12.95 -8.75 19.98
CA THR A 550 -11.99 -8.16 20.95
C THR A 550 -10.95 -9.17 21.36
N TYR A 551 -9.75 -8.70 21.71
CA TYR A 551 -8.66 -9.56 22.17
C TYR A 551 -8.93 -10.24 23.52
N GLY A 552 -9.79 -9.65 24.37
CA GLY A 552 -9.81 -10.00 25.80
C GLY A 552 -8.64 -9.39 26.57
N MET A 553 -7.90 -8.47 25.96
CA MET A 553 -6.85 -7.65 26.55
C MET A 553 -6.85 -6.27 25.88
N THR A 554 -6.15 -5.32 26.49
CA THR A 554 -5.96 -3.95 25.99
C THR A 554 -4.58 -3.82 25.40
N ILE A 555 -4.51 -3.50 24.12
CA ILE A 555 -3.27 -3.16 23.42
C ILE A 555 -3.28 -1.67 23.13
N THR A 556 -2.40 -0.92 23.78
CA THR A 556 -2.31 0.54 23.63
C THR A 556 -1.04 0.88 22.88
N HIS A 557 -1.16 1.64 21.78
CA HIS A 557 -0.02 2.19 21.06
C HIS A 557 0.16 3.65 21.48
N GLU A 558 1.38 4.02 21.86
CA GLU A 558 1.70 5.36 22.33
C GLU A 558 3.12 5.76 21.92
N ARG A 559 3.36 7.09 21.90
CA ARG A 559 4.68 7.65 21.65
C ARG A 559 5.37 7.94 22.98
N ARG A 560 6.57 7.40 23.13
CA ARG A 560 7.39 7.56 24.33
C ARG A 560 8.68 8.29 23.99
N GLU A 561 9.06 9.22 24.87
CA GLU A 561 10.40 9.79 24.82
C GLU A 561 11.36 8.71 25.34
N VAL A 562 12.48 8.53 24.64
CA VAL A 562 13.48 7.53 24.99
C VAL A 562 14.86 8.18 25.11
N GLU A 563 15.66 7.68 26.04
CA GLU A 563 17.07 8.07 26.11
C GLU A 563 17.84 7.52 24.89
N PRO A 564 18.77 8.30 24.32
CA PRO A 564 19.68 7.81 23.29
C PRO A 564 20.52 6.64 23.80
N ALA A 565 20.22 5.44 23.31
CA ALA A 565 21.07 4.27 23.51
C ALA A 565 21.98 4.11 22.28
N ALA A 566 23.29 4.12 22.51
CA ALA A 566 24.24 3.67 21.50
C ALA A 566 24.24 2.12 21.50
N GLY A 567 23.40 1.51 20.67
CA GLY A 567 23.42 0.08 20.36
C GLY A 567 22.27 -0.77 20.91
N GLN A 568 22.26 -2.01 20.43
CA GLN A 568 21.36 -3.12 20.78
C GLN A 568 21.54 -3.66 22.21
N PRO A 569 20.48 -4.14 22.91
CA PRO A 569 19.06 -3.80 22.79
C PRO A 569 18.59 -2.98 24.02
N GLY A 570 17.69 -2.03 23.79
CA GLY A 570 16.92 -1.40 24.88
C GLY A 570 17.02 0.10 24.91
N TYR A 571 15.92 0.75 24.57
CA TYR A 571 15.71 2.16 24.82
C TYR A 571 15.16 2.35 26.22
N LYS A 572 15.80 3.21 27.02
CA LYS A 572 15.27 3.58 28.33
C LYS A 572 14.17 4.61 28.14
N ASP A 573 12.95 4.18 28.43
CA ASP A 573 11.77 5.04 28.46
C ASP A 573 11.95 6.11 29.54
N VAL A 574 11.85 7.38 29.14
CA VAL A 574 11.95 8.52 30.07
C VAL A 574 10.62 9.21 30.32
N GLY A 575 9.55 8.74 29.68
CA GLY A 575 8.20 9.23 29.89
C GLY A 575 7.41 9.49 28.59
N PRO A 576 6.31 10.24 28.69
CA PRO A 576 5.50 10.61 27.55
C PRO A 576 6.28 11.49 26.58
N CYS A 577 6.05 11.30 25.28
CA CYS A 577 6.57 12.21 24.24
C CYS A 577 6.15 13.66 24.54
N ASN A 578 7.12 14.54 24.85
CA ASN A 578 6.86 15.95 25.19
C ASN A 578 7.45 16.89 24.14
N ILE A 579 6.69 17.10 23.06
CA ILE A 579 7.08 17.94 21.90
C ILE A 579 7.28 19.43 22.25
N ASN A 580 6.82 19.87 23.42
CA ASN A 580 6.98 21.25 23.89
C ASN A 580 8.25 21.44 24.73
N LYS A 581 8.97 20.37 25.04
CA LYS A 581 10.23 20.43 25.79
C LYS A 581 11.30 21.10 24.91
N ALA A 582 11.96 22.12 25.46
CA ALA A 582 13.02 22.84 24.76
C ALA A 582 14.19 21.90 24.43
N VAL A 583 14.68 21.97 23.20
CA VAL A 583 15.87 21.23 22.74
C VAL A 583 17.08 22.13 22.97
N THR A 584 17.93 21.78 23.95
CA THR A 584 19.06 22.63 24.38
C THR A 584 20.33 22.47 23.54
N GLU A 585 20.40 21.48 22.65
CA GLU A 585 21.52 21.23 21.74
C GLU A 585 21.06 21.49 20.29
N ALA A 586 21.67 22.47 19.61
CA ALA A 586 21.30 22.91 18.25
C ALA A 586 21.65 21.90 17.13
N VAL A 587 22.32 20.80 17.47
CA VAL A 587 22.66 19.69 16.58
C VAL A 587 21.80 18.50 17.04
N ALA A 588 20.58 18.43 16.52
CA ALA A 588 19.56 17.46 16.90
C ALA A 588 20.06 16.02 16.79
N SER A 589 20.45 15.45 17.93
CA SER A 589 20.85 14.04 18.07
C SER A 589 20.25 13.40 19.32
N LYS A 590 19.22 14.02 19.93
CA LYS A 590 18.60 13.52 21.18
C LYS A 590 17.10 13.81 21.38
N ALA A 591 16.42 14.48 20.46
CA ALA A 591 15.02 14.88 20.65
C ALA A 591 14.11 14.08 19.73
N TRP A 592 13.78 12.86 20.15
CA TRP A 592 12.87 12.00 19.41
C TRP A 592 11.91 11.26 20.32
N CYS A 593 10.81 10.84 19.71
CA CYS A 593 9.88 9.89 20.28
C CYS A 593 9.98 8.57 19.53
N GLN A 594 9.61 7.48 20.18
CA GLN A 594 9.46 6.17 19.57
C GLN A 594 8.04 5.67 19.78
N TRP A 595 7.52 4.95 18.79
CA TRP A 595 6.31 4.17 18.97
C TRP A 595 6.58 2.99 19.89
N ARG A 596 5.66 2.78 20.83
CA ARG A 596 5.60 1.58 21.65
C ARG A 596 4.17 1.11 21.74
N TYR A 597 4.02 -0.19 21.91
CA TYR A 597 2.76 -0.74 22.37
C TYR A 597 2.93 -1.41 23.72
N THR A 598 1.83 -1.47 24.48
CA THR A 598 1.77 -2.16 25.76
C THR A 598 0.54 -3.05 25.78
N VAL A 599 0.70 -4.25 26.35
CA VAL A 599 -0.39 -5.19 26.58
C VAL A 599 -0.76 -5.18 28.05
N SER A 600 -2.04 -4.97 28.37
CA SER A 600 -2.56 -4.87 29.73
C SER A 600 -4.05 -5.18 29.78
N GLY A 601 -4.69 -5.05 30.94
CA GLY A 601 -6.16 -5.07 31.05
C GLY A 601 -6.80 -6.37 30.57
N PHE A 602 -6.28 -7.50 31.05
CA PHE A 602 -6.71 -8.84 30.66
C PHE A 602 -8.09 -9.19 31.21
N ARG A 603 -8.87 -9.92 30.41
CA ARG A 603 -10.16 -10.50 30.77
C ARG A 603 -10.13 -12.00 30.52
N ASP A 604 -10.32 -12.75 31.59
CA ASP A 604 -10.36 -14.21 31.57
C ASP A 604 -11.71 -14.74 31.06
N GLY A 605 -11.76 -15.20 29.81
CA GLY A 605 -12.94 -15.85 29.22
C GLY A 605 -14.21 -15.00 29.03
N ASN A 606 -15.30 -15.68 28.68
CA ASN A 606 -16.65 -15.12 28.58
C ASN A 606 -17.53 -15.61 29.74
N THR A 607 -18.43 -14.76 30.22
CA THR A 607 -19.35 -15.09 31.31
C THR A 607 -20.81 -15.22 30.87
N ALA A 608 -21.63 -15.96 31.61
CA ALA A 608 -23.08 -15.93 31.50
C ALA A 608 -23.74 -16.15 32.87
N THR A 609 -24.94 -15.60 33.03
CA THR A 609 -25.78 -15.85 34.21
C THR A 609 -26.88 -16.83 33.83
N VAL A 610 -26.98 -17.93 34.59
CA VAL A 610 -27.98 -18.96 34.41
C VAL A 610 -28.92 -18.93 35.60
N ARG A 611 -30.23 -18.92 35.31
CA ARG A 611 -31.30 -18.92 36.31
C ARG A 611 -32.07 -20.23 36.25
N ILE A 612 -32.27 -20.85 37.41
CA ILE A 612 -33.08 -22.04 37.60
C ILE A 612 -34.31 -21.66 38.44
N ASN A 613 -35.49 -22.06 37.99
CA ASN A 613 -36.75 -21.86 38.71
C ASN A 613 -37.27 -23.20 39.23
N GLY A 614 -37.72 -23.21 40.48
CA GLY A 614 -38.40 -24.35 41.09
C GLY A 614 -39.76 -24.61 40.46
N ALA A 615 -40.26 -25.84 40.60
CA ALA A 615 -41.62 -26.14 40.16
C ALA A 615 -42.64 -25.47 41.08
N THR A 616 -43.82 -25.14 40.54
CA THR A 616 -44.94 -24.60 41.33
C THR A 616 -45.92 -25.69 41.79
N ALA A 617 -45.82 -26.89 41.21
CA ALA A 617 -46.71 -28.02 41.49
C ALA A 617 -46.41 -28.70 42.84
N ASN A 618 -47.46 -29.17 43.54
CA ASN A 618 -47.37 -29.90 44.80
C ASN A 618 -47.04 -31.40 44.59
N THR A 619 -45.87 -31.72 44.06
CA THR A 619 -45.39 -33.10 43.87
C THR A 619 -44.05 -33.30 44.58
N GLY A 620 -43.61 -34.54 44.82
CA GLY A 620 -42.32 -34.82 45.49
C GLY A 620 -41.11 -34.37 44.66
N ALA A 621 -39.99 -34.02 45.31
CA ALA A 621 -38.80 -33.48 44.64
C ALA A 621 -38.27 -34.38 43.51
N SER A 622 -37.64 -33.76 42.50
CA SER A 622 -37.07 -34.45 41.34
C SER A 622 -35.60 -34.07 41.16
N SER A 623 -34.73 -35.07 41.11
CA SER A 623 -33.29 -34.90 40.96
C SER A 623 -32.84 -35.13 39.52
N GLY A 624 -31.84 -34.37 39.09
CA GLY A 624 -31.26 -34.42 37.76
C GLY A 624 -29.98 -33.61 37.69
N LYS A 625 -29.75 -32.96 36.54
CA LYS A 625 -28.61 -32.08 36.31
C LYS A 625 -29.07 -30.78 35.68
N VAL A 626 -28.35 -29.70 35.96
CA VAL A 626 -28.30 -28.55 35.08
C VAL A 626 -27.12 -28.74 34.14
N ASN A 627 -27.40 -28.66 32.85
CA ASN A 627 -26.43 -28.73 31.76
C ASN A 627 -26.26 -27.33 31.21
N VAL A 628 -25.05 -26.82 31.20
CA VAL A 628 -24.69 -25.60 30.48
C VAL A 628 -23.86 -26.01 29.26
N THR A 629 -24.35 -25.68 28.09
CA THR A 629 -23.73 -26.05 26.81
C THR A 629 -23.16 -24.81 26.14
N PHE A 630 -21.87 -24.85 25.87
CA PHE A 630 -21.11 -23.88 25.09
C PHE A 630 -20.85 -24.49 23.73
N SER A 631 -21.25 -23.83 22.65
CA SER A 631 -21.07 -24.34 21.29
C SER A 631 -20.52 -23.26 20.39
N ASN A 632 -19.59 -23.62 19.51
CA ASN A 632 -19.19 -22.83 18.34
C ASN A 632 -19.40 -23.68 17.07
N THR A 633 -18.94 -23.21 15.92
CA THR A 633 -19.17 -23.88 14.63
C THR A 633 -18.56 -25.27 14.52
N ARG A 634 -17.53 -25.62 15.32
CA ARG A 634 -16.83 -26.92 15.26
C ARG A 634 -16.96 -27.78 16.51
N ASN A 635 -17.06 -27.14 17.68
CA ASN A 635 -16.96 -27.78 18.98
C ASN A 635 -18.18 -27.44 19.84
N SER A 636 -18.58 -28.41 20.67
CA SER A 636 -19.60 -28.22 21.70
C SER A 636 -19.10 -28.84 23.00
N LEU A 637 -19.18 -28.06 24.07
CA LEU A 637 -18.84 -28.45 25.43
C LEU A 637 -20.11 -28.38 26.27
N THR A 638 -20.51 -29.49 26.88
CA THR A 638 -21.57 -29.49 27.90
C THR A 638 -20.98 -29.78 29.26
N VAL A 639 -21.15 -28.84 30.18
CA VAL A 639 -20.75 -29.01 31.58
C VAL A 639 -21.99 -29.15 32.45
N SER A 640 -21.97 -30.10 33.36
CA SER A 640 -23.11 -30.42 34.20
C SER A 640 -22.81 -30.22 35.69
N ARG A 641 -23.83 -29.80 36.44
CA ARG A 641 -23.86 -29.88 37.91
C ARG A 641 -25.11 -30.62 38.38
N PRO A 642 -25.04 -31.41 39.46
CA PRO A 642 -26.23 -32.02 40.04
C PRO A 642 -27.26 -30.95 40.45
N LEU A 643 -28.53 -31.31 40.40
CA LEU A 643 -29.64 -30.41 40.70
C LEU A 643 -30.78 -31.21 41.32
N THR A 644 -31.35 -30.72 42.42
CA THR A 644 -32.61 -31.19 42.99
C THR A 644 -33.61 -30.04 42.96
N VAL A 645 -34.80 -30.30 42.41
CA VAL A 645 -35.89 -29.32 42.33
C VAL A 645 -37.09 -29.86 43.11
N GLN A 646 -37.54 -29.11 44.10
CA GLN A 646 -38.70 -29.45 44.93
C GLN A 646 -40.02 -29.19 44.20
#